data_AF-A0A507EAA8-F1
#
_entry.id   AF-A0A507EAA8-F1
#
_cell.length_a   1.000
_cell.length_b   1.000
_cell.length_c   1.000
_cell.angle_alpha   90.00
_cell.angle_beta   90.00
_cell.angle_gamma   90.00
#
_symmetry.space_group_name_H-M   'P 1'
#
loop_
_entity.id
_entity.type
_entity.pdbx_description
1 polymer ?
#
loop_
_entity_poly.entity_id
_entity_poly.type
_entity_poly.pdbx_seq_one_letter_code
_entity_poly.pdbx_strand_id
1 'polypeptide(L)'
;MGSPAKQLELLLTTYLAVDSNNSLHTSLPFVLSTLTAYDTLNRLALITDEGNDDNNPSKDSPAIRAASALHKWSTRINTLLTSKNAVSQWVGSVLVRVTVMQATSACQKEIRGWCNGLLSVCKVIEESLLVDVVESATVLFVSAKAYPALQRDLNQMYLAKLVAVVCDRMTRIGGSLAPFLRNLRTLIRTFPNALRSQSDKIEIICLQSIARPDSSLETIRMATSTLLDLVRADKDKSTARAGESKVLDKICISIDEVVDAMCESVEDGKQKEEGDGLTGLVLPALDGPFHEQLPTRVGQLDALGSCMCTIIDETITGFSVPKVTDLVRRIYSIATRVHLSDGNDAETQLLRLVLPTVCIKANDILRTLLSRNIFHDFRFVKTIVSKSLDLSQSHSALRLSTYSLITRAIDTFSVDFVHLSISTLSKELTHDIQLGSANRRAAVQQHQQQPQNKKRKLVVTDTTLDTSAAENWDIKLAALNTSHKLILLGQSHAINTDNNNEDVSNTDDPLFSVLQTVLSQLLASATTPQSAVTPWADFGSVLHAYQYGLLNCVVAAMETVTGRSGDILPLGVRLVGVFLWHPDMQIRELCKHGLVVADLAIHPRLPRFEYTSTSITTATKTNISPMDVSEPSSATFGHQINTEGMRPSGKRRLGQDGEEDEALVAPVTPAVAAQAPVRHTAPVTSIISGTLTDFAPVARQPEQQHQQQDPSVADSSDEEQDVQVAQSTFVRPQPPALSVPVPMDTDSDDGDEDAELPEINLEDDDDEDSD
;
A
#
# COMPACT_ATOMS: atom_id res chain seq x y z
N MET A 1 -13.69 -9.32 -44.48
CA MET A 1 -14.19 -9.69 -43.14
C MET A 1 -15.72 -9.62 -43.16
N GLY A 2 -16.42 -10.55 -42.52
CA GLY A 2 -17.89 -10.62 -42.56
C GLY A 2 -18.57 -9.37 -41.99
N SER A 3 -19.81 -9.12 -42.37
CA SER A 3 -20.64 -8.06 -41.76
C SER A 3 -20.80 -8.34 -40.24
N PRO A 4 -20.64 -7.32 -39.35
CA PRO A 4 -20.74 -7.52 -37.90
C PRO A 4 -22.10 -8.09 -37.47
N ALA A 5 -23.16 -7.80 -38.23
CA ALA A 5 -24.50 -8.36 -37.99
C ALA A 5 -24.53 -9.88 -38.22
N LYS A 6 -23.87 -10.35 -39.29
CA LYS A 6 -23.75 -11.80 -39.58
C LYS A 6 -22.90 -12.52 -38.53
N GLN A 7 -21.85 -11.85 -38.03
CA GLN A 7 -21.02 -12.39 -36.96
C GLN A 7 -21.82 -12.55 -35.66
N LEU A 8 -22.64 -11.55 -35.30
CA LEU A 8 -23.51 -11.63 -34.13
C LEU A 8 -24.60 -12.71 -34.30
N GLU A 9 -25.20 -12.82 -35.48
CA GLU A 9 -26.17 -13.89 -35.79
C GLU A 9 -25.54 -15.29 -35.71
N LEU A 10 -24.29 -15.45 -36.14
CA LEU A 10 -23.55 -16.72 -35.98
C LEU A 10 -23.35 -17.07 -34.51
N LEU A 11 -22.95 -16.09 -33.68
CA LEU A 11 -22.81 -16.29 -32.23
C LEU A 11 -24.13 -16.73 -31.59
N LEU A 12 -25.23 -16.06 -31.97
CA LEU A 12 -26.58 -16.36 -31.46
C LEU A 12 -27.04 -17.77 -31.84
N THR A 13 -26.90 -18.15 -33.12
CA THR A 13 -27.45 -19.40 -33.66
C THR A 13 -26.59 -20.63 -33.38
N THR A 14 -25.27 -20.46 -33.27
CA THR A 14 -24.35 -21.60 -33.15
C THR A 14 -23.90 -21.84 -31.71
N TYR A 15 -23.59 -20.76 -30.97
CA TYR A 15 -22.95 -20.87 -29.66
C TYR A 15 -23.90 -20.58 -28.51
N LEU A 16 -24.91 -19.73 -28.75
CA LEU A 16 -25.90 -19.36 -27.72
C LEU A 16 -27.27 -19.97 -27.96
N ALA A 17 -27.52 -20.79 -28.98
CA ALA A 17 -28.87 -21.30 -29.27
C ALA A 17 -29.30 -22.47 -28.38
N VAL A 18 -28.35 -23.28 -27.89
CA VAL A 18 -28.65 -24.50 -27.14
C VAL A 18 -28.60 -24.20 -25.65
N ASP A 19 -29.74 -24.28 -24.96
CA ASP A 19 -29.87 -24.10 -23.51
C ASP A 19 -29.29 -25.26 -22.67
N SER A 20 -28.48 -26.14 -23.27
CA SER A 20 -27.87 -27.25 -22.55
C SER A 20 -26.76 -26.75 -21.62
N ASN A 21 -26.79 -27.18 -20.36
CA ASN A 21 -25.89 -26.74 -19.28
C ASN A 21 -24.42 -26.73 -19.69
N ASN A 22 -23.96 -27.80 -20.34
CA ASN A 22 -22.54 -27.98 -20.63
C ASN A 22 -22.07 -27.15 -21.83
N SER A 23 -22.92 -26.89 -22.83
CA SER A 23 -22.50 -26.20 -24.05
C SER A 23 -22.34 -24.69 -23.85
N LEU A 24 -23.19 -24.07 -23.03
CA LEU A 24 -23.16 -22.62 -22.82
C LEU A 24 -21.92 -22.17 -22.04
N HIS A 25 -21.60 -22.86 -20.95
CA HIS A 25 -20.42 -22.56 -20.14
C HIS A 25 -19.12 -22.71 -20.95
N THR A 26 -18.99 -23.76 -21.77
CA THR A 26 -17.80 -23.98 -22.60
C THR A 26 -17.68 -23.01 -23.78
N SER A 27 -18.81 -22.53 -24.30
CA SER A 27 -18.83 -21.62 -25.45
C SER A 27 -18.62 -20.16 -25.04
N LEU A 28 -18.93 -19.79 -23.79
CA LEU A 28 -18.88 -18.41 -23.33
C LEU A 28 -17.51 -17.74 -23.53
N PRO A 29 -16.35 -18.34 -23.19
CA PRO A 29 -15.05 -17.69 -23.41
C PRO A 29 -14.81 -17.34 -24.89
N PHE A 30 -15.21 -18.20 -25.82
CA PHE A 30 -15.12 -17.93 -27.26
C PHE A 30 -16.05 -16.79 -27.67
N VAL A 31 -17.29 -16.77 -27.17
CA VAL A 31 -18.24 -15.67 -27.43
C VAL A 31 -17.68 -14.35 -26.91
N LEU A 32 -17.22 -14.31 -25.66
CA LEU A 32 -16.66 -13.09 -25.05
C LEU A 32 -15.44 -12.59 -25.80
N SER A 33 -14.47 -13.47 -26.09
CA SER A 33 -13.27 -13.09 -26.86
C SER A 33 -13.61 -12.57 -28.26
N THR A 34 -14.62 -13.13 -28.91
CA THR A 34 -15.08 -12.67 -30.22
C THR A 34 -15.75 -11.29 -30.12
N LEU A 35 -16.60 -11.07 -29.11
CA LEU A 35 -17.24 -9.77 -28.92
C LEU A 35 -16.22 -8.69 -28.58
N THR A 36 -15.26 -8.97 -27.68
CA THR A 36 -14.26 -8.01 -27.22
C THR A 36 -13.17 -7.73 -28.25
N ALA A 37 -12.64 -8.74 -28.93
CA ALA A 37 -11.57 -8.55 -29.91
C ALA A 37 -12.00 -7.74 -31.14
N TYR A 38 -13.26 -7.84 -31.55
CA TYR A 38 -13.77 -7.18 -32.75
C TYR A 38 -14.62 -5.94 -32.47
N ASP A 39 -14.86 -5.62 -31.20
CA ASP A 39 -15.76 -4.53 -30.76
C ASP A 39 -17.12 -4.57 -31.49
N THR A 40 -17.66 -5.79 -31.59
CA THR A 40 -18.74 -6.10 -32.55
C THR A 40 -20.02 -5.32 -32.23
N LEU A 41 -20.35 -5.18 -30.94
CA LEU A 41 -21.59 -4.53 -30.51
C LEU A 41 -21.53 -3.01 -30.69
N ASN A 42 -20.40 -2.39 -30.38
CA ASN A 42 -20.21 -0.96 -30.57
C ASN A 42 -20.30 -0.58 -32.06
N ARG A 43 -19.66 -1.37 -32.94
CA ARG A 43 -19.75 -1.15 -34.40
C ARG A 43 -21.19 -1.24 -34.90
N LEU A 44 -21.97 -2.19 -34.38
CA LEU A 44 -23.39 -2.30 -34.73
C LEU A 44 -24.22 -1.13 -34.20
N ALA A 45 -23.90 -0.62 -33.01
CA ALA A 45 -24.52 0.57 -32.45
C ALA A 45 -24.26 1.79 -33.36
N LEU A 46 -23.00 2.04 -33.72
CA LEU A 46 -22.62 3.15 -34.61
C LEU A 46 -23.33 3.08 -35.97
N ILE A 47 -23.37 1.90 -36.62
CA ILE A 47 -24.09 1.72 -37.89
C ILE A 47 -25.60 2.01 -37.75
N THR A 48 -26.17 1.70 -36.59
CA THR A 48 -27.59 1.97 -36.31
C THR A 48 -27.83 3.46 -36.11
N ASP A 49 -26.95 4.14 -35.38
CA ASP A 49 -27.05 5.57 -35.11
C ASP A 49 -26.86 6.39 -36.40
N GLU A 50 -25.86 6.05 -37.22
CA GLU A 50 -25.60 6.71 -38.51
C GLU A 50 -26.78 6.61 -39.50
N GLY A 51 -27.53 5.49 -39.48
CA GLY A 51 -28.65 5.29 -40.39
C GLY A 51 -29.99 5.83 -39.90
N ASN A 52 -30.09 6.32 -38.66
CA ASN A 52 -31.30 6.97 -38.14
C ASN A 52 -31.43 8.42 -38.64
N ASP A 53 -30.35 9.03 -39.12
CA ASP A 53 -30.37 10.39 -39.69
C ASP A 53 -30.94 10.43 -41.12
N ASP A 54 -31.01 9.28 -41.80
CA ASP A 54 -31.61 9.16 -43.12
C ASP A 54 -33.14 9.04 -43.00
N ASN A 55 -33.88 10.09 -43.39
CA ASN A 55 -35.34 10.19 -43.26
C ASN A 55 -36.19 9.10 -43.97
N ASN A 56 -35.58 8.14 -44.69
CA ASN A 56 -36.30 7.00 -45.28
C ASN A 56 -35.37 5.81 -45.59
N PRO A 57 -34.95 5.02 -44.58
CA PRO A 57 -34.04 3.90 -44.81
C PRO A 57 -34.75 2.78 -45.56
N SER A 58 -34.18 2.35 -46.69
CA SER A 58 -34.65 1.17 -47.42
C SER A 58 -34.65 -0.07 -46.50
N LYS A 59 -35.60 -1.01 -46.69
CA LYS A 59 -35.74 -2.23 -45.84
C LYS A 59 -34.46 -3.09 -45.76
N ASP A 60 -33.56 -2.99 -46.73
CA ASP A 60 -32.28 -3.72 -46.77
C ASP A 60 -31.08 -2.91 -46.28
N SER A 61 -31.31 -1.73 -45.69
CA SER A 61 -30.24 -0.86 -45.20
C SER A 61 -29.39 -1.57 -44.15
N PRO A 62 -28.08 -1.25 -44.10
CA PRO A 62 -27.18 -1.82 -43.08
C PRO A 62 -27.63 -1.44 -41.66
N ALA A 63 -28.24 -0.27 -41.48
CA ALA A 63 -28.77 0.21 -40.20
C ALA A 63 -29.96 -0.62 -39.70
N ILE A 64 -30.93 -0.94 -40.56
CA ILE A 64 -32.07 -1.81 -40.18
C ILE A 64 -31.58 -3.21 -39.82
N ARG A 65 -30.61 -3.75 -40.56
CA ARG A 65 -30.00 -5.05 -40.25
C ARG A 65 -29.21 -5.03 -38.94
N ALA A 66 -28.47 -3.96 -38.67
CA ALA A 66 -27.74 -3.79 -37.42
C ALA A 66 -28.71 -3.67 -36.23
N ALA A 67 -29.75 -2.85 -36.34
CA ALA A 67 -30.81 -2.71 -35.34
C ALA A 67 -31.53 -4.04 -35.08
N SER A 68 -31.84 -4.80 -36.14
CA SER A 68 -32.46 -6.13 -36.02
C SER A 68 -31.54 -7.12 -35.30
N ALA A 69 -30.24 -7.14 -35.63
CA ALA A 69 -29.26 -8.01 -34.96
C ALA A 69 -29.10 -7.66 -33.48
N LEU A 70 -29.02 -6.36 -33.14
CA LEU A 70 -28.97 -5.87 -31.76
C LEU A 70 -30.26 -6.22 -30.99
N HIS A 71 -31.43 -6.10 -31.63
CA HIS A 71 -32.69 -6.50 -31.01
C HIS A 71 -32.70 -8.01 -30.70
N LYS A 72 -32.35 -8.87 -31.66
CA LYS A 72 -32.24 -10.33 -31.44
C LYS A 72 -31.25 -10.66 -30.31
N TRP A 73 -30.14 -9.93 -30.24
CA TRP A 73 -29.15 -10.06 -29.17
C TRP A 73 -29.74 -9.74 -27.80
N SER A 74 -30.40 -8.59 -27.65
CA SER A 74 -31.09 -8.20 -26.42
C SER A 74 -32.19 -9.17 -26.02
N THR A 75 -32.99 -9.64 -26.98
CA THR A 75 -34.00 -10.69 -26.74
C THR A 75 -33.34 -11.95 -26.18
N ARG A 76 -32.21 -12.39 -26.76
CA ARG A 76 -31.51 -13.59 -26.26
C ARG A 76 -31.01 -13.39 -24.84
N ILE A 77 -30.40 -12.25 -24.52
CA ILE A 77 -29.99 -11.92 -23.15
C ILE A 77 -31.19 -12.01 -22.18
N ASN A 78 -32.33 -11.42 -22.54
CA ASN A 78 -33.55 -11.47 -21.72
C ASN A 78 -34.02 -12.92 -21.49
N THR A 79 -33.99 -13.78 -22.52
CA THR A 79 -34.34 -15.21 -22.36
C THR A 79 -33.37 -15.96 -21.46
N LEU A 80 -32.08 -15.61 -21.50
CA LEU A 80 -31.06 -16.22 -20.65
C LEU A 80 -31.22 -15.81 -19.19
N LEU A 81 -31.45 -14.52 -18.92
CA LEU A 81 -31.69 -13.98 -17.57
C LEU A 81 -32.96 -14.54 -16.92
N THR A 82 -33.98 -14.88 -17.71
CA THR A 82 -35.26 -15.41 -17.23
C THR A 82 -35.33 -16.94 -17.26
N SER A 83 -34.27 -17.61 -17.72
CA SER A 83 -34.18 -19.06 -17.74
C SER A 83 -34.27 -19.65 -16.33
N LYS A 84 -34.80 -20.87 -16.19
CA LYS A 84 -34.78 -21.61 -14.91
C LYS A 84 -33.38 -22.15 -14.56
N ASN A 85 -32.47 -22.12 -15.52
CA ASN A 85 -31.13 -22.68 -15.42
C ASN A 85 -30.13 -21.63 -14.91
N ALA A 86 -29.47 -21.92 -13.78
CA ALA A 86 -28.48 -21.04 -13.17
C ALA A 86 -27.31 -20.69 -14.10
N VAL A 87 -26.84 -21.65 -14.92
CA VAL A 87 -25.75 -21.42 -15.88
C VAL A 87 -26.21 -20.47 -16.99
N SER A 88 -27.41 -20.65 -17.53
CA SER A 88 -27.99 -19.72 -18.51
C SER A 88 -28.16 -18.32 -17.94
N GLN A 89 -28.62 -18.21 -16.69
CA GLN A 89 -28.76 -16.92 -16.00
C GLN A 89 -27.41 -16.23 -15.79
N TRP A 90 -26.38 -16.96 -15.38
CA TRP A 90 -25.01 -16.45 -15.26
C TRP A 90 -24.47 -15.98 -16.61
N VAL A 91 -24.59 -16.80 -17.67
CA VAL A 91 -24.19 -16.42 -19.03
C VAL A 91 -24.91 -15.14 -19.47
N GLY A 92 -26.23 -15.06 -19.26
CA GLY A 92 -27.00 -13.85 -19.55
C GLY A 92 -26.46 -12.63 -18.80
N SER A 93 -26.09 -12.79 -17.53
CA SER A 93 -25.54 -11.73 -16.70
C SER A 93 -24.19 -11.22 -17.22
N VAL A 94 -23.26 -12.14 -17.55
CA VAL A 94 -21.95 -11.78 -18.11
C VAL A 94 -22.09 -11.11 -19.49
N LEU A 95 -23.05 -11.54 -20.31
CA LEU A 95 -23.33 -10.91 -21.59
C LEU A 95 -23.91 -9.49 -21.42
N VAL A 96 -24.72 -9.24 -20.39
CA VAL A 96 -25.13 -7.86 -20.04
C VAL A 96 -23.91 -7.00 -19.76
N ARG A 97 -22.97 -7.48 -18.94
CA ARG A 97 -21.72 -6.73 -18.62
C ARG A 97 -21.00 -6.29 -19.88
N VAL A 98 -20.69 -7.23 -20.78
CA VAL A 98 -19.96 -6.92 -22.02
C VAL A 98 -20.77 -6.02 -22.95
N THR A 99 -22.09 -6.26 -23.05
CA THR A 99 -22.97 -5.44 -23.90
C THR A 99 -23.01 -4.00 -23.42
N VAL A 100 -23.10 -3.78 -22.12
CA VAL A 100 -23.10 -2.43 -21.55
C VAL A 100 -21.73 -1.76 -21.72
N MET A 101 -20.61 -2.48 -21.57
CA MET A 101 -19.27 -1.91 -21.79
C MET A 101 -19.03 -1.46 -23.23
N GLN A 102 -19.59 -2.15 -24.22
CA GLN A 102 -19.37 -1.84 -25.65
C GLN A 102 -20.41 -0.88 -26.24
N ALA A 103 -21.69 -1.05 -25.89
CA ALA A 103 -22.79 -0.43 -26.62
C ALA A 103 -23.89 0.09 -25.67
N THR A 104 -23.50 0.88 -24.66
CA THR A 104 -24.48 1.39 -23.67
C THR A 104 -25.59 2.24 -24.31
N SER A 105 -25.25 3.09 -25.30
CA SER A 105 -26.21 3.99 -25.98
C SER A 105 -27.32 3.21 -26.68
N ALA A 106 -26.96 2.18 -27.44
CA ALA A 106 -27.90 1.38 -28.21
C ALA A 106 -28.84 0.54 -27.33
N CYS A 107 -28.46 0.27 -26.07
CA CYS A 107 -29.18 -0.66 -25.20
C CYS A 107 -30.03 0.02 -24.11
N GLN A 108 -30.14 1.34 -24.09
CA GLN A 108 -30.85 2.09 -23.03
C GLN A 108 -32.27 1.60 -22.76
N LYS A 109 -33.00 1.17 -23.80
CA LYS A 109 -34.38 0.68 -23.71
C LYS A 109 -34.48 -0.62 -22.90
N GLU A 110 -33.45 -1.45 -22.95
CA GLU A 110 -33.42 -2.79 -22.35
C GLU A 110 -32.86 -2.79 -20.93
N ILE A 111 -32.09 -1.76 -20.56
CA ILE A 111 -31.38 -1.68 -19.28
C ILE A 111 -32.31 -1.87 -18.07
N ARG A 112 -33.54 -1.35 -18.12
CA ARG A 112 -34.52 -1.56 -17.02
C ARG A 112 -34.90 -3.03 -16.87
N GLY A 113 -35.12 -3.73 -17.98
CA GLY A 113 -35.41 -5.16 -18.01
C GLY A 113 -34.23 -5.98 -17.49
N TRP A 114 -33.01 -5.62 -17.92
CA TRP A 114 -31.78 -6.27 -17.45
C TRP A 114 -31.52 -6.05 -15.97
N CYS A 115 -31.76 -4.85 -15.43
CA CYS A 115 -31.69 -4.60 -13.99
C CYS A 115 -32.63 -5.51 -13.21
N ASN A 116 -33.88 -5.64 -13.65
CA ASN A 116 -34.84 -6.50 -12.99
C ASN A 116 -34.45 -7.99 -13.09
N GLY A 117 -33.97 -8.43 -14.26
CA GLY A 117 -33.45 -9.77 -14.48
C GLY A 117 -32.26 -10.08 -13.57
N LEU A 118 -31.24 -9.21 -13.56
CA LEU A 118 -30.07 -9.34 -12.70
C LEU A 118 -30.44 -9.38 -11.21
N LEU A 119 -31.38 -8.52 -10.78
CA LEU A 119 -31.88 -8.54 -9.40
C LEU A 119 -32.55 -9.87 -9.04
N SER A 120 -33.32 -10.45 -9.97
CA SER A 120 -33.93 -11.78 -9.80
C SER A 120 -32.87 -12.87 -9.71
N VAL A 121 -31.87 -12.84 -10.61
CA VAL A 121 -30.77 -13.81 -10.63
C VAL A 121 -29.95 -13.75 -9.33
N CYS A 122 -29.59 -12.55 -8.86
CA CYS A 122 -28.85 -12.36 -7.60
C CYS A 122 -29.52 -13.03 -6.38
N LYS A 123 -30.85 -13.14 -6.37
CA LYS A 123 -31.58 -13.75 -5.25
C LYS A 123 -31.45 -15.27 -5.21
N VAL A 124 -31.33 -15.93 -6.36
CA VAL A 124 -31.48 -17.39 -6.48
C VAL A 124 -30.18 -18.10 -6.87
N ILE A 125 -29.28 -17.43 -7.59
CA ILE A 125 -28.10 -18.08 -8.16
C ILE A 125 -27.15 -18.63 -7.09
N GLU A 126 -26.42 -19.69 -7.44
CA GLU A 126 -25.36 -20.28 -6.62
C GLU A 126 -24.25 -19.28 -6.26
N GLU A 127 -23.63 -19.47 -5.09
CA GLU A 127 -22.63 -18.55 -4.55
C GLU A 127 -21.39 -18.40 -5.43
N SER A 128 -20.97 -19.49 -6.09
CA SER A 128 -19.81 -19.52 -6.99
C SER A 128 -19.95 -18.60 -8.19
N LEU A 129 -21.18 -18.38 -8.68
CA LEU A 129 -21.48 -17.58 -9.86
C LEU A 129 -21.97 -16.16 -9.51
N LEU A 130 -22.37 -15.95 -8.25
CA LEU A 130 -22.97 -14.69 -7.80
C LEU A 130 -22.03 -13.49 -8.00
N VAL A 131 -20.71 -13.66 -7.82
CA VAL A 131 -19.71 -12.60 -7.98
C VAL A 131 -19.82 -11.95 -9.37
N ASP A 132 -19.86 -12.75 -10.43
CA ASP A 132 -19.96 -12.26 -11.81
C ASP A 132 -21.29 -11.53 -12.06
N VAL A 133 -22.38 -11.99 -11.45
CA VAL A 133 -23.70 -11.35 -11.58
C VAL A 133 -23.69 -9.98 -10.90
N VAL A 134 -23.12 -9.89 -9.69
CA VAL A 134 -22.97 -8.63 -8.95
C VAL A 134 -22.04 -7.65 -9.69
N GLU A 135 -20.97 -8.15 -10.28
CA GLU A 135 -20.07 -7.34 -11.10
C GLU A 135 -20.77 -6.82 -12.36
N SER A 136 -21.55 -7.68 -13.02
CA SER A 136 -22.34 -7.29 -14.19
C SER A 136 -23.36 -6.21 -13.87
N ALA A 137 -24.04 -6.33 -12.73
CA ALA A 137 -24.95 -5.30 -12.22
C ALA A 137 -24.20 -4.01 -11.88
N THR A 138 -23.04 -4.11 -11.22
CA THR A 138 -22.21 -2.95 -10.87
C THR A 138 -21.79 -2.16 -12.12
N VAL A 139 -21.26 -2.84 -13.13
CA VAL A 139 -20.88 -2.24 -14.41
C VAL A 139 -22.08 -1.56 -15.07
N LEU A 140 -23.24 -2.22 -15.06
CA LEU A 140 -24.47 -1.63 -15.61
C LEU A 140 -24.82 -0.31 -14.93
N PHE A 141 -24.87 -0.28 -13.59
CA PHE A 141 -25.18 0.96 -12.86
C PHE A 141 -24.15 2.05 -13.13
N VAL A 142 -22.85 1.71 -13.08
CA VAL A 142 -21.76 2.68 -13.32
C VAL A 142 -21.87 3.27 -14.73
N SER A 143 -22.09 2.46 -15.75
CA SER A 143 -22.25 2.94 -17.14
C SER A 143 -23.51 3.79 -17.32
N ALA A 144 -24.58 3.51 -16.59
CA ALA A 144 -25.81 4.33 -16.63
C ALA A 144 -25.57 5.77 -16.16
N LYS A 145 -24.49 6.05 -15.42
CA LYS A 145 -24.10 7.42 -15.01
C LYS A 145 -23.88 8.37 -16.19
N ALA A 146 -23.51 7.85 -17.37
CA ALA A 146 -23.42 8.67 -18.58
C ALA A 146 -24.78 9.24 -19.04
N TYR A 147 -25.89 8.72 -18.52
CA TYR A 147 -27.26 9.07 -18.90
C TYR A 147 -28.08 9.46 -17.66
N PRO A 148 -28.06 10.73 -17.21
CA PRO A 148 -28.62 11.15 -15.93
C PRO A 148 -30.09 10.80 -15.70
N ALA A 149 -30.92 10.85 -16.75
CA ALA A 149 -32.33 10.48 -16.67
C ALA A 149 -32.50 8.98 -16.35
N LEU A 150 -31.78 8.13 -17.08
CA LEU A 150 -31.77 6.68 -16.83
C LEU A 150 -31.17 6.36 -15.46
N GLN A 151 -30.05 7.00 -15.09
CA GLN A 151 -29.41 6.85 -13.79
C GLN A 151 -30.41 7.12 -12.65
N ARG A 152 -31.14 8.23 -12.72
CA ARG A 152 -32.12 8.60 -11.69
C ARG A 152 -33.17 7.51 -11.51
N ASP A 153 -33.73 7.03 -12.61
CA ASP A 153 -34.76 5.99 -12.59
C ASP A 153 -34.22 4.66 -12.02
N LEU A 154 -33.03 4.24 -12.47
CA LEU A 154 -32.43 2.99 -11.99
C LEU A 154 -32.07 3.05 -10.51
N ASN A 155 -31.53 4.19 -10.05
CA ASN A 155 -31.15 4.38 -8.66
C ASN A 155 -32.37 4.34 -7.73
N GLN A 156 -33.49 4.95 -8.13
CA GLN A 156 -34.72 4.96 -7.34
C GLN A 156 -35.37 3.57 -7.26
N MET A 157 -35.35 2.81 -8.36
CA MET A 157 -36.12 1.57 -8.44
C MET A 157 -35.35 0.32 -8.01
N TYR A 158 -34.06 0.24 -8.31
CA TYR A 158 -33.30 -1.02 -8.29
C TYR A 158 -32.04 -0.99 -7.43
N LEU A 159 -31.28 0.12 -7.37
CA LEU A 159 -29.95 0.14 -6.75
C LEU A 159 -29.98 -0.26 -5.26
N ALA A 160 -30.85 0.37 -4.46
CA ALA A 160 -30.95 0.04 -3.04
C ALA A 160 -31.41 -1.41 -2.80
N LYS A 161 -32.29 -1.94 -3.66
CA LYS A 161 -32.75 -3.33 -3.60
C LYS A 161 -31.63 -4.31 -3.95
N LEU A 162 -30.84 -4.00 -4.98
CA LEU A 162 -29.69 -4.81 -5.36
C LEU A 162 -28.70 -4.88 -4.19
N VAL A 163 -28.32 -3.74 -3.62
CA VAL A 163 -27.38 -3.71 -2.51
C VAL A 163 -27.93 -4.45 -1.28
N ALA A 164 -29.21 -4.29 -0.96
CA ALA A 164 -29.84 -5.05 0.12
C ALA A 164 -29.76 -6.57 -0.11
N VAL A 165 -30.02 -7.05 -1.34
CA VAL A 165 -29.89 -8.46 -1.71
C VAL A 165 -28.43 -8.92 -1.62
N VAL A 166 -27.48 -8.14 -2.14
CA VAL A 166 -26.05 -8.48 -2.07
C VAL A 166 -25.58 -8.59 -0.62
N CYS A 167 -25.96 -7.64 0.24
CA CYS A 167 -25.64 -7.68 1.66
C CYS A 167 -26.22 -8.94 2.36
N ASP A 168 -27.48 -9.30 2.09
CA ASP A 168 -28.09 -10.52 2.65
C ASP A 168 -27.45 -11.81 2.13
N ARG A 169 -26.94 -11.82 0.89
CA ARG A 169 -26.16 -12.95 0.37
C ARG A 169 -24.79 -13.04 1.02
N MET A 170 -24.11 -11.90 1.22
CA MET A 170 -22.76 -11.85 1.82
C MET A 170 -22.72 -12.39 3.25
N THR A 171 -23.77 -12.24 4.04
CA THR A 171 -23.83 -12.80 5.40
C THR A 171 -23.90 -14.33 5.42
N ARG A 172 -24.28 -14.97 4.30
CA ARG A 172 -24.42 -16.43 4.19
C ARG A 172 -23.23 -17.09 3.49
N ILE A 173 -22.46 -16.32 2.71
CA ILE A 173 -21.34 -16.83 1.93
C ILE A 173 -20.19 -17.23 2.88
N GLY A 174 -19.80 -18.50 2.79
CA GLY A 174 -18.62 -19.02 3.49
C GLY A 174 -17.29 -18.71 2.80
N GLY A 175 -17.33 -18.27 1.53
CA GLY A 175 -16.16 -17.98 0.69
C GLY A 175 -15.58 -16.57 0.83
N SER A 176 -14.71 -16.21 -0.12
CA SER A 176 -14.05 -14.88 -0.14
C SER A 176 -15.06 -13.75 -0.37
N LEU A 177 -15.14 -12.81 0.57
CA LEU A 177 -16.02 -11.63 0.49
C LEU A 177 -15.38 -10.46 -0.28
N ALA A 178 -14.07 -10.51 -0.56
CA ALA A 178 -13.32 -9.43 -1.20
C ALA A 178 -13.91 -8.96 -2.55
N PRO A 179 -14.35 -9.84 -3.47
CA PRO A 179 -14.94 -9.41 -4.75
C PRO A 179 -16.27 -8.66 -4.57
N PHE A 180 -17.09 -9.06 -3.59
CA PHE A 180 -18.35 -8.38 -3.29
C PHE A 180 -18.11 -7.00 -2.69
N LEU A 181 -17.20 -6.91 -1.72
CA LEU A 181 -16.78 -5.64 -1.13
C LEU A 181 -16.20 -4.69 -2.18
N ARG A 182 -15.44 -5.19 -3.15
CA ARG A 182 -14.93 -4.39 -4.29
C ARG A 182 -16.05 -3.78 -5.12
N ASN A 183 -17.09 -4.56 -5.43
CA ASN A 183 -18.24 -4.08 -6.17
C ASN A 183 -19.06 -3.07 -5.36
N LEU A 184 -19.31 -3.33 -4.07
CA LEU A 184 -19.96 -2.39 -3.16
C LEU A 184 -19.19 -1.07 -3.06
N ARG A 185 -17.86 -1.13 -2.92
CA ARG A 185 -16.99 0.04 -2.91
C ARG A 185 -17.17 0.91 -4.16
N THR A 186 -17.19 0.29 -5.34
CA THR A 186 -17.43 0.98 -6.61
C THR A 186 -18.81 1.65 -6.62
N LEU A 187 -19.85 0.97 -6.12
CA LEU A 187 -21.20 1.53 -6.04
C LEU A 187 -21.28 2.68 -5.03
N ILE A 188 -20.65 2.58 -3.85
CA ILE A 188 -20.61 3.64 -2.83
C ILE A 188 -19.93 4.89 -3.37
N ARG A 189 -18.78 4.74 -4.04
CA ARG A 189 -18.07 5.86 -4.65
C ARG A 189 -18.86 6.53 -5.76
N THR A 190 -19.60 5.74 -6.53
CA THR A 190 -20.35 6.24 -7.69
C THR A 190 -21.70 6.85 -7.30
N PHE A 191 -22.37 6.27 -6.29
CA PHE A 191 -23.73 6.61 -5.87
C PHE A 191 -23.88 6.75 -4.34
N PRO A 192 -23.09 7.62 -3.67
CA PRO A 192 -23.03 7.69 -2.21
C PRO A 192 -24.41 7.97 -1.57
N ASN A 193 -25.22 8.81 -2.20
CA ASN A 193 -26.54 9.17 -1.70
C ASN A 193 -27.58 8.06 -1.80
N ALA A 194 -27.47 7.18 -2.80
CA ALA A 194 -28.45 6.13 -3.03
C ALA A 194 -28.29 4.98 -2.03
N LEU A 195 -27.09 4.81 -1.47
CA LEU A 195 -26.75 3.71 -0.57
C LEU A 195 -26.87 4.05 0.91
N ARG A 196 -27.23 5.29 1.27
CA ARG A 196 -27.37 5.70 2.68
C ARG A 196 -28.34 4.83 3.46
N SER A 197 -29.43 4.36 2.85
CA SER A 197 -30.39 3.46 3.53
C SER A 197 -29.81 2.08 3.88
N GLN A 198 -28.66 1.71 3.31
CA GLN A 198 -27.99 0.43 3.56
C GLN A 198 -26.64 0.62 4.27
N SER A 199 -26.27 1.85 4.68
CA SER A 199 -24.97 2.14 5.30
C SER A 199 -24.69 1.23 6.49
N ASP A 200 -25.64 1.13 7.39
CA ASP A 200 -25.45 0.43 8.67
C ASP A 200 -25.25 -1.07 8.43
N LYS A 201 -25.96 -1.64 7.44
CA LYS A 201 -25.78 -3.04 7.05
C LYS A 201 -24.42 -3.29 6.41
N ILE A 202 -23.97 -2.39 5.54
CA ILE A 202 -22.65 -2.48 4.91
C ILE A 202 -21.56 -2.35 5.98
N GLU A 203 -21.70 -1.40 6.91
CA GLU A 203 -20.80 -1.23 8.04
C GLU A 203 -20.71 -2.50 8.88
N ILE A 204 -21.83 -3.09 9.28
CA ILE A 204 -21.86 -4.36 10.04
C ILE A 204 -21.12 -5.46 9.29
N ILE A 205 -21.35 -5.62 7.99
CA ILE A 205 -20.65 -6.64 7.18
C ILE A 205 -19.15 -6.38 7.14
N CYS A 206 -18.72 -5.13 6.96
CA CYS A 206 -17.31 -4.76 6.98
C CYS A 206 -16.67 -5.08 8.34
N LEU A 207 -17.33 -4.71 9.44
CA LEU A 207 -16.84 -4.95 10.80
C LEU A 207 -16.78 -6.46 11.11
N GLN A 208 -17.80 -7.23 10.74
CA GLN A 208 -17.79 -8.69 10.86
C GLN A 208 -16.68 -9.34 10.03
N SER A 209 -16.43 -8.83 8.82
CA SER A 209 -15.35 -9.32 7.96
C SER A 209 -13.98 -9.04 8.56
N ILE A 210 -13.80 -7.91 9.24
CA ILE A 210 -12.56 -7.55 9.94
C ILE A 210 -12.37 -8.38 11.21
N ALA A 211 -13.43 -8.58 11.99
CA ALA A 211 -13.38 -9.27 13.28
C ALA A 211 -13.30 -10.79 13.16
N ARG A 212 -13.60 -11.37 11.99
CA ARG A 212 -13.57 -12.81 11.75
C ARG A 212 -12.12 -13.31 11.66
N PRO A 213 -11.71 -14.30 12.47
CA PRO A 213 -10.32 -14.76 12.55
C PRO A 213 -9.80 -15.40 11.25
N ASP A 214 -10.68 -16.06 10.50
CA ASP A 214 -10.30 -16.75 9.25
C ASP A 214 -10.38 -15.86 8.00
N SER A 215 -10.56 -14.55 8.17
CA SER A 215 -10.66 -13.64 7.04
C SER A 215 -9.33 -13.50 6.32
N SER A 216 -9.35 -13.70 5.00
CA SER A 216 -8.17 -13.41 4.17
C SER A 216 -7.74 -11.94 4.27
N LEU A 217 -6.43 -11.68 4.17
CA LEU A 217 -5.88 -10.33 4.16
C LEU A 217 -6.54 -9.43 3.10
N GLU A 218 -6.84 -9.98 1.91
CA GLU A 218 -7.53 -9.24 0.86
C GLU A 218 -8.96 -8.82 1.29
N THR A 219 -9.69 -9.71 1.97
CA THR A 219 -11.02 -9.41 2.50
C THR A 219 -10.97 -8.33 3.56
N ILE A 220 -10.01 -8.42 4.49
CA ILE A 220 -9.80 -7.41 5.54
C ILE A 220 -9.51 -6.04 4.90
N ARG A 221 -8.55 -5.97 3.96
CA ARG A 221 -8.22 -4.73 3.25
C ARG A 221 -9.44 -4.16 2.54
N MET A 222 -10.17 -4.99 1.78
CA MET A 222 -11.35 -4.55 1.05
C MET A 222 -12.49 -4.09 1.98
N ALA A 223 -12.70 -4.76 3.11
CA ALA A 223 -13.69 -4.38 4.11
C ALA A 223 -13.33 -3.03 4.73
N THR A 224 -12.07 -2.83 5.10
CA THR A 224 -11.56 -1.55 5.62
C THR A 224 -11.70 -0.43 4.61
N SER A 225 -11.28 -0.64 3.35
CA SER A 225 -11.44 0.36 2.29
C SER A 225 -12.91 0.71 2.03
N THR A 226 -13.80 -0.30 2.09
CA THR A 226 -15.25 -0.09 1.91
C THR A 226 -15.84 0.72 3.06
N LEU A 227 -15.43 0.45 4.31
CA LEU A 227 -15.82 1.22 5.48
C LEU A 227 -15.38 2.69 5.37
N LEU A 228 -14.15 2.95 4.92
CA LEU A 228 -13.66 4.32 4.71
C LEU A 228 -14.46 5.05 3.62
N ASP A 229 -14.77 4.37 2.51
CA ASP A 229 -15.58 4.95 1.45
C ASP A 229 -17.02 5.21 1.89
N LEU A 230 -17.56 4.39 2.80
CA LEU A 230 -18.87 4.63 3.42
C LEU A 230 -18.85 5.89 4.30
N VAL A 231 -17.83 6.05 5.14
CA VAL A 231 -17.63 7.25 5.97
C VAL A 231 -17.48 8.51 5.10
N ARG A 232 -16.76 8.42 3.97
CA ARG A 232 -16.60 9.52 3.01
C ARG A 232 -17.87 9.85 2.24
N ALA A 233 -18.73 8.85 2.03
CA ALA A 233 -20.01 9.03 1.35
C ALA A 233 -21.00 9.82 2.20
N ASP A 234 -20.76 9.96 3.51
CA ASP A 234 -21.58 10.81 4.37
C ASP A 234 -21.35 12.30 4.08
N LYS A 235 -22.45 13.07 4.05
CA LYS A 235 -22.49 14.40 3.41
C LYS A 235 -21.77 15.49 4.19
N ASP A 236 -21.69 15.36 5.50
CA ASP A 236 -21.08 16.38 6.33
C ASP A 236 -19.56 16.25 6.26
N LYS A 237 -18.92 17.05 5.40
CA LYS A 237 -17.46 17.04 5.18
C LYS A 237 -16.65 17.19 6.47
N SER A 238 -17.18 17.91 7.46
CA SER A 238 -16.59 18.02 8.81
C SER A 238 -16.71 16.69 9.58
N THR A 239 -17.84 16.00 9.46
CA THR A 239 -18.06 14.67 10.06
C THR A 239 -17.32 13.55 9.33
N ALA A 240 -17.05 13.65 8.03
CA ALA A 240 -16.30 12.64 7.29
C ALA A 240 -14.84 12.57 7.76
N ARG A 241 -14.19 13.72 7.98
CA ARG A 241 -12.85 13.80 8.61
C ARG A 241 -12.86 13.23 10.01
N ALA A 242 -13.84 13.66 10.81
CA ALA A 242 -14.03 13.13 12.15
C ALA A 242 -14.34 11.62 12.12
N GLY A 243 -15.00 11.13 11.07
CA GLY A 243 -15.38 9.74 10.87
C GLY A 243 -14.19 8.86 10.56
N GLU A 244 -13.30 9.26 9.65
CA GLU A 244 -12.06 8.51 9.35
C GLU A 244 -11.20 8.41 10.62
N SER A 245 -11.04 9.52 11.35
CA SER A 245 -10.32 9.52 12.64
C SER A 245 -11.02 8.66 13.70
N LYS A 246 -12.35 8.66 13.77
CA LYS A 246 -13.12 7.80 14.69
C LYS A 246 -12.94 6.32 14.39
N VAL A 247 -12.94 5.94 13.11
CA VAL A 247 -12.67 4.54 12.71
C VAL A 247 -11.26 4.15 13.12
N LEU A 248 -10.27 5.01 12.85
CA LEU A 248 -8.90 4.78 13.29
C LEU A 248 -8.81 4.65 14.83
N ASP A 249 -9.46 5.55 15.56
CA ASP A 249 -9.48 5.53 17.02
C ASP A 249 -10.08 4.23 17.57
N LYS A 250 -11.20 3.75 17.00
CA LYS A 250 -11.79 2.45 17.34
C LYS A 250 -10.81 1.30 17.09
N ILE A 251 -10.08 1.33 15.98
CA ILE A 251 -9.06 0.31 15.67
C ILE A 251 -7.90 0.37 16.66
N CYS A 252 -7.39 1.56 16.99
CA CYS A 252 -6.34 1.73 18.01
C CYS A 252 -6.78 1.13 19.35
N ILE A 253 -8.00 1.48 19.81
CA ILE A 253 -8.57 0.93 21.06
C ILE A 253 -8.68 -0.60 20.98
N SER A 254 -9.14 -1.14 19.85
CA SER A 254 -9.25 -2.61 19.68
C SER A 254 -7.89 -3.30 19.72
N ILE A 255 -6.85 -2.69 19.15
CA ILE A 255 -5.48 -3.22 19.21
C ILE A 255 -4.99 -3.17 20.66
N ASP A 256 -5.20 -2.05 21.35
CA ASP A 256 -4.86 -1.93 22.77
C ASP A 256 -5.57 -3.00 23.61
N GLU A 257 -6.88 -3.22 23.43
CA GLU A 257 -7.64 -4.26 24.13
C GLU A 257 -7.11 -5.67 23.86
N VAL A 258 -6.71 -5.98 22.62
CA VAL A 258 -6.11 -7.28 22.28
C VAL A 258 -4.74 -7.43 22.92
N VAL A 259 -3.91 -6.37 22.90
CA VAL A 259 -2.59 -6.37 23.54
C VAL A 259 -2.71 -6.51 25.06
N ASP A 260 -3.67 -5.81 25.70
CA ASP A 260 -3.99 -5.94 27.12
C ASP A 260 -4.32 -7.39 27.46
N ALA A 261 -5.26 -7.97 26.71
CA ALA A 261 -5.69 -9.33 26.95
C ALA A 261 -4.50 -10.30 26.81
N MET A 262 -3.66 -10.12 25.79
CA MET A 262 -2.45 -10.94 25.60
C MET A 262 -1.42 -10.81 26.73
N CYS A 263 -1.38 -9.66 27.43
CA CYS A 263 -0.35 -9.33 28.42
C CYS A 263 -0.88 -9.24 29.86
N GLU A 264 -2.12 -9.66 30.09
CA GLU A 264 -2.81 -9.57 31.38
C GLU A 264 -2.02 -10.23 32.53
N SER A 265 -1.28 -11.31 32.26
CA SER A 265 -0.43 -11.98 33.25
C SER A 265 0.90 -11.27 33.54
N VAL A 266 1.28 -10.26 32.74
CA VAL A 266 2.53 -9.52 32.88
C VAL A 266 2.30 -8.08 33.37
N GLU A 267 1.12 -7.52 33.12
CA GLU A 267 0.76 -6.18 33.60
C GLU A 267 0.08 -6.25 34.98
N ASP A 268 0.89 -6.24 36.05
CA ASP A 268 0.39 -6.10 37.42
C ASP A 268 -0.38 -4.76 37.59
N GLY A 269 -1.71 -4.84 37.63
CA GLY A 269 -2.56 -3.95 38.42
C GLY A 269 -2.65 -2.47 38.01
N LYS A 270 -2.33 -2.09 36.78
CA LYS A 270 -2.75 -0.76 36.30
C LYS A 270 -4.25 -0.78 36.08
N GLN A 271 -4.99 -0.17 37.01
CA GLN A 271 -6.40 0.17 36.82
C GLN A 271 -6.56 0.80 35.44
N LYS A 272 -7.40 0.20 34.59
CA LYS A 272 -7.87 0.83 33.36
C LYS A 272 -8.40 2.20 33.77
N GLU A 273 -7.72 3.27 33.37
CA GLU A 273 -8.32 4.59 33.42
C GLU A 273 -9.63 4.47 32.64
N GLU A 274 -10.77 4.78 33.26
CA GLU A 274 -12.08 4.76 32.62
C GLU A 274 -12.00 5.68 31.40
N GLY A 275 -11.77 5.08 30.24
CA GLY A 275 -11.52 5.78 29.01
C GLY A 275 -12.74 6.57 28.58
N ASP A 276 -12.46 7.75 28.01
CA ASP A 276 -13.35 8.55 27.17
C ASP A 276 -14.26 7.61 26.37
N GLY A 277 -15.59 7.62 26.59
CA GLY A 277 -16.56 6.53 26.37
C GLY A 277 -16.75 5.93 24.95
N LEU A 278 -15.70 5.95 24.13
CA LEU A 278 -15.50 5.23 22.89
C LEU A 278 -15.14 3.78 23.21
N THR A 279 -15.98 2.85 22.76
CA THR A 279 -15.68 1.43 22.76
C THR A 279 -14.93 1.03 21.49
N GLY A 280 -14.01 0.06 21.60
CA GLY A 280 -13.36 -0.58 20.47
C GLY A 280 -14.36 -1.29 19.54
N LEU A 281 -13.83 -1.97 18.52
CA LEU A 281 -14.62 -2.90 17.74
C LEU A 281 -15.07 -4.04 18.64
N VAL A 282 -16.34 -4.45 18.50
CA VAL A 282 -16.85 -5.63 19.21
C VAL A 282 -16.18 -6.87 18.61
N LEU A 283 -15.12 -7.32 19.27
CA LEU A 283 -14.44 -8.57 18.93
C LEU A 283 -15.18 -9.76 19.55
N PRO A 284 -15.18 -10.94 18.92
CA PRO A 284 -15.74 -12.15 19.51
C PRO A 284 -15.07 -12.44 20.86
N ALA A 285 -15.89 -12.67 21.89
CA ALA A 285 -15.39 -13.13 23.18
C ALA A 285 -14.69 -14.47 22.99
N LEU A 286 -13.52 -14.63 23.63
CA LEU A 286 -12.77 -15.87 23.62
C LEU A 286 -12.91 -16.52 24.99
N ASP A 287 -13.56 -17.68 25.01
CA ASP A 287 -13.66 -18.53 26.19
C ASP A 287 -12.54 -19.59 26.12
N GLY A 288 -11.98 -19.96 27.28
CA GLY A 288 -10.98 -21.04 27.39
C GLY A 288 -9.66 -20.60 28.04
N PRO A 289 -8.68 -21.51 28.15
CA PRO A 289 -7.38 -21.21 28.74
C PRO A 289 -6.50 -20.34 27.83
N PHE A 290 -5.58 -19.57 28.42
CA PHE A 290 -4.72 -18.59 27.71
C PHE A 290 -4.04 -19.15 26.46
N HIS A 291 -3.50 -20.37 26.53
CA HIS A 291 -2.76 -20.99 25.43
C HIS A 291 -3.63 -21.34 24.20
N GLU A 292 -4.93 -21.60 24.39
CA GLU A 292 -5.88 -21.83 23.30
C GLU A 292 -6.34 -20.50 22.67
N GLN A 293 -6.45 -19.45 23.49
CA GLN A 293 -6.87 -18.13 23.01
C GLN A 293 -5.76 -17.36 22.28
N LEU A 294 -4.50 -17.59 22.65
CA LEU A 294 -3.36 -16.81 22.18
C LEU A 294 -3.22 -16.79 20.64
N PRO A 295 -3.29 -17.92 19.89
CA PRO A 295 -3.23 -17.88 18.43
C PRO A 295 -4.34 -17.04 17.80
N THR A 296 -5.55 -17.13 18.34
CA THR A 296 -6.70 -16.35 17.87
C THR A 296 -6.50 -14.87 18.11
N ARG A 297 -5.99 -14.48 19.29
CA ARG A 297 -5.64 -13.07 19.60
C ARG A 297 -4.54 -12.54 18.69
N VAL A 298 -3.55 -13.36 18.35
CA VAL A 298 -2.52 -12.99 17.37
C VAL A 298 -3.11 -12.78 15.98
N GLY A 299 -4.03 -13.66 15.55
CA GLY A 299 -4.76 -13.49 14.30
C GLY A 299 -5.60 -12.22 14.28
N GLN A 300 -6.30 -11.91 15.37
CA GLN A 300 -7.05 -10.66 15.55
C GLN A 300 -6.13 -9.44 15.48
N LEU A 301 -4.98 -9.49 16.14
CA LEU A 301 -3.98 -8.42 16.08
C LEU A 301 -3.43 -8.23 14.66
N ASP A 302 -3.18 -9.31 13.94
CA ASP A 302 -2.70 -9.25 12.55
C ASP A 302 -3.75 -8.60 11.63
N ALA A 303 -5.01 -8.98 11.80
CA ALA A 303 -6.14 -8.40 11.08
C ALA A 303 -6.30 -6.91 11.38
N LEU A 304 -6.31 -6.53 12.66
CA LEU A 304 -6.44 -5.14 13.10
C LEU A 304 -5.25 -4.27 12.67
N GLY A 305 -4.02 -4.81 12.75
CA GLY A 305 -2.82 -4.16 12.25
C GLY A 305 -2.91 -3.90 10.74
N SER A 306 -3.41 -4.87 9.98
CA SER A 306 -3.65 -4.74 8.54
C SER A 306 -4.74 -3.72 8.21
N CYS A 307 -5.81 -3.67 9.02
CA CYS A 307 -6.81 -2.61 8.96
C CYS A 307 -6.18 -1.24 9.18
N MET A 308 -5.39 -1.08 10.25
CA MET A 308 -4.77 0.19 10.56
C MET A 308 -3.81 0.65 9.45
N CYS A 309 -2.98 -0.24 8.91
CA CYS A 309 -2.14 0.06 7.75
C CYS A 309 -2.99 0.52 6.55
N THR A 310 -4.10 -0.19 6.25
CA THR A 310 -5.00 0.18 5.15
C THR A 310 -5.67 1.54 5.37
N ILE A 311 -6.08 1.85 6.60
CA ILE A 311 -6.62 3.17 6.97
C ILE A 311 -5.54 4.22 6.74
N ILE A 312 -4.34 4.05 7.30
CA ILE A 312 -3.24 5.00 7.13
C ILE A 312 -2.94 5.21 5.65
N ASP A 313 -2.91 4.16 4.83
CA ASP A 313 -2.62 4.21 3.38
C ASP A 313 -3.73 4.87 2.55
N GLU A 314 -4.99 4.72 2.91
CA GLU A 314 -6.11 5.26 2.13
C GLU A 314 -6.64 6.60 2.63
N THR A 315 -6.42 6.97 3.90
CA THR A 315 -7.00 8.17 4.52
C THR A 315 -6.55 9.45 3.80
N ILE A 316 -7.48 10.24 3.27
CA ILE A 316 -7.13 11.46 2.53
C ILE A 316 -6.90 12.63 3.52
N THR A 317 -7.45 12.52 4.72
CA THR A 317 -7.52 13.60 5.70
C THR A 317 -6.54 13.35 6.86
N GLY A 318 -6.01 14.40 7.47
CA GLY A 318 -5.07 14.25 8.59
C GLY A 318 -5.75 13.57 9.77
N PHE A 319 -5.13 12.54 10.33
CA PHE A 319 -5.58 11.85 11.53
C PHE A 319 -4.60 12.09 12.69
N SER A 320 -5.02 11.72 13.91
CA SER A 320 -4.17 11.85 15.10
C SER A 320 -3.03 10.83 15.08
N VAL A 321 -1.87 11.24 14.56
CA VAL A 321 -0.63 10.47 14.61
C VAL A 321 -0.19 10.12 16.04
N PRO A 322 -0.34 10.99 17.07
CA PRO A 322 0.05 10.69 18.45
C PRO A 322 -0.50 9.37 18.98
N LYS A 323 -1.80 9.10 18.83
CA LYS A 323 -2.43 7.86 19.32
C LYS A 323 -1.80 6.61 18.71
N VAL A 324 -1.56 6.62 17.39
CA VAL A 324 -0.90 5.50 16.70
C VAL A 324 0.53 5.32 17.19
N THR A 325 1.27 6.41 17.42
CA THR A 325 2.64 6.34 17.92
C THR A 325 2.72 5.93 19.39
N ASP A 326 1.72 6.29 20.20
CA ASP A 326 1.61 5.90 21.61
C ASP A 326 1.37 4.40 21.72
N LEU A 327 0.49 3.86 20.86
CA LEU A 327 0.27 2.43 20.72
C LEU A 327 1.56 1.68 20.32
N VAL A 328 2.28 2.15 19.30
CA VAL A 328 3.58 1.57 18.92
C VAL A 328 4.58 1.63 20.07
N ARG A 329 4.64 2.76 20.80
CA ARG A 329 5.52 2.92 21.98
C ARG A 329 5.19 1.90 23.05
N ARG A 330 3.89 1.69 23.30
CA ARG A 330 3.36 0.77 24.29
C ARG A 330 3.73 -0.67 23.95
N ILE A 331 3.46 -1.11 22.72
CA ILE A 331 3.83 -2.45 22.24
C ILE A 331 5.31 -2.73 22.50
N TYR A 332 6.20 -1.81 22.12
CA TYR A 332 7.64 -1.98 22.36
C TYR A 332 8.04 -1.89 23.83
N SER A 333 7.33 -1.12 24.65
CA SER A 333 7.56 -1.08 26.10
C SER A 333 7.19 -2.40 26.76
N ILE A 334 6.06 -2.98 26.39
CA ILE A 334 5.63 -4.31 26.86
C ILE A 334 6.64 -5.34 26.40
N ALA A 335 7.03 -5.29 25.12
CA ALA A 335 7.98 -6.24 24.55
C ALA A 335 9.31 -6.26 25.31
N THR A 336 9.84 -5.08 25.62
CA THR A 336 11.08 -4.95 26.40
C THR A 336 10.93 -5.52 27.81
N ARG A 337 9.78 -5.30 28.48
CA ARG A 337 9.52 -5.82 29.83
C ARG A 337 9.40 -7.34 29.86
N VAL A 338 8.66 -7.91 28.92
CA VAL A 338 8.48 -9.38 28.80
C VAL A 338 9.81 -10.07 28.50
N HIS A 339 10.66 -9.44 27.69
CA HIS A 339 11.99 -9.94 27.37
C HIS A 339 12.93 -9.90 28.58
N LEU A 340 12.83 -8.86 29.43
CA LEU A 340 13.66 -8.69 30.63
C LEU A 340 13.12 -9.40 31.88
N SER A 341 11.85 -9.79 31.89
CA SER A 341 11.27 -10.54 33.00
C SER A 341 11.97 -11.89 33.11
N ASP A 342 12.42 -12.29 34.31
CA ASP A 342 13.00 -13.62 34.56
C ASP A 342 11.91 -14.69 34.82
N GLY A 343 10.63 -14.33 34.66
CA GLY A 343 9.50 -15.23 34.87
C GLY A 343 9.63 -16.50 34.04
N ASN A 344 9.58 -17.65 34.72
CA ASN A 344 9.66 -18.98 34.12
C ASN A 344 8.27 -19.61 33.91
N ASP A 345 7.22 -18.82 34.11
CA ASP A 345 5.85 -19.25 33.95
C ASP A 345 5.57 -19.57 32.48
N ALA A 346 4.81 -20.65 32.24
CA ALA A 346 4.51 -21.13 30.89
C ALA A 346 3.88 -20.03 30.01
N GLU A 347 3.03 -19.18 30.60
CA GLU A 347 2.41 -18.06 29.90
C GLU A 347 3.43 -17.01 29.45
N THR A 348 4.39 -16.64 30.31
CA THR A 348 5.47 -15.71 29.96
C THR A 348 6.35 -16.29 28.84
N GLN A 349 6.61 -17.60 28.86
CA GLN A 349 7.34 -18.27 27.78
C GLN A 349 6.57 -18.27 26.45
N LEU A 350 5.27 -18.58 26.47
CA LEU A 350 4.41 -18.48 25.29
C LEU A 350 4.36 -17.04 24.75
N LEU A 351 4.24 -16.05 25.63
CA LEU A 351 4.20 -14.65 25.24
C LEU A 351 5.51 -14.22 24.57
N ARG A 352 6.68 -14.64 25.08
CA ARG A 352 7.98 -14.38 24.43
C ARG A 352 8.07 -14.94 23.00
N LEU A 353 7.42 -16.07 22.71
CA LEU A 353 7.39 -16.65 21.36
C LEU A 353 6.53 -15.83 20.39
N VAL A 354 5.46 -15.22 20.88
CA VAL A 354 4.46 -14.50 20.09
C VAL A 354 4.79 -13.02 19.91
N LEU A 355 5.45 -12.42 20.90
CA LEU A 355 5.78 -11.01 20.95
C LEU A 355 6.52 -10.46 19.72
N PRO A 356 7.46 -11.20 19.07
CA PRO A 356 8.05 -10.75 17.81
C PRO A 356 7.02 -10.46 16.72
N THR A 357 5.94 -11.25 16.64
CA THR A 357 4.84 -11.04 15.69
C THR A 357 4.10 -9.73 15.96
N VAL A 358 3.88 -9.41 17.23
CA VAL A 358 3.29 -8.13 17.67
C VAL A 358 4.18 -6.95 17.25
N CYS A 359 5.49 -7.06 17.48
CA CYS A 359 6.47 -6.05 17.08
C CYS A 359 6.57 -5.90 15.55
N ILE A 360 6.45 -6.98 14.77
CA ILE A 360 6.40 -6.92 13.30
C ILE A 360 5.22 -6.06 12.85
N LYS A 361 4.03 -6.23 13.46
CA LYS A 361 2.87 -5.38 13.13
C LYS A 361 3.10 -3.93 13.50
N ALA A 362 3.68 -3.65 14.67
CA ALA A 362 4.06 -2.29 15.06
C ALA A 362 5.05 -1.65 14.06
N ASN A 363 6.01 -2.42 13.54
CA ASN A 363 6.92 -1.99 12.48
C ASN A 363 6.21 -1.73 11.17
N ASP A 364 5.26 -2.57 10.77
CA ASP A 364 4.44 -2.36 9.57
C ASP A 364 3.64 -1.06 9.67
N ILE A 365 3.01 -0.81 10.81
CA ILE A 365 2.28 0.43 11.09
C ILE A 365 3.21 1.64 10.96
N LEU A 366 4.36 1.62 11.64
CA LEU A 366 5.31 2.73 11.60
C LEU A 366 5.90 2.93 10.20
N ARG A 367 6.20 1.85 9.48
CA ARG A 367 6.65 1.90 8.08
C ARG A 367 5.59 2.52 7.18
N THR A 368 4.31 2.25 7.44
CA THR A 368 3.17 2.83 6.70
C THR A 368 3.08 4.34 6.96
N LEU A 369 3.22 4.78 8.23
CA LEU A 369 3.28 6.20 8.59
C LEU A 369 4.43 6.93 7.88
N LEU A 370 5.61 6.32 7.83
CA LEU A 370 6.78 6.86 7.11
C LEU A 370 6.59 6.81 5.59
N SER A 371 5.85 5.82 5.08
CA SER A 371 5.56 5.70 3.64
C SER A 371 4.71 6.84 3.12
N ARG A 372 3.80 7.33 3.97
CA ARG A 372 2.89 8.43 3.67
C ARG A 372 3.49 9.81 3.96
N ASN A 373 4.71 9.88 4.52
CA ASN A 373 5.38 11.12 4.93
C ASN A 373 4.50 11.99 5.86
N ILE A 374 3.73 11.35 6.74
CA ILE A 374 2.85 12.03 7.71
C ILE A 374 3.44 12.10 9.11
N PHE A 375 4.56 11.41 9.35
CA PHE A 375 5.21 11.32 10.64
C PHE A 375 6.70 11.64 10.51
N HIS A 376 7.15 12.60 11.33
CA HIS A 376 8.51 13.16 11.24
C HIS A 376 9.27 13.17 12.58
N ASP A 377 8.77 12.50 13.63
CA ASP A 377 9.54 12.37 14.87
C ASP A 377 10.64 11.31 14.71
N PHE A 378 11.78 11.78 14.22
CA PHE A 378 12.97 10.99 14.03
C PHE A 378 13.46 10.32 15.33
N ARG A 379 13.39 11.01 16.49
CA ARG A 379 13.90 10.45 17.76
C ARG A 379 13.09 9.25 18.20
N PHE A 380 11.77 9.34 18.01
CA PHE A 380 10.87 8.21 18.22
C PHE A 380 11.26 7.03 17.33
N VAL A 381 11.38 7.22 16.01
CA VAL A 381 11.74 6.13 15.08
C VAL A 381 13.07 5.50 15.44
N LYS A 382 14.10 6.30 15.75
CA LYS A 382 15.40 5.80 16.21
C LYS A 382 15.27 4.91 17.45
N THR A 383 14.47 5.35 18.43
CA THR A 383 14.27 4.60 19.68
C THR A 383 13.60 3.25 19.40
N ILE A 384 12.57 3.23 18.55
CA ILE A 384 11.87 2.00 18.16
C ILE A 384 12.81 1.07 17.38
N VAL A 385 13.59 1.59 16.43
CA VAL A 385 14.56 0.81 15.67
C VAL A 385 15.60 0.16 16.58
N SER A 386 16.17 0.91 17.54
CA SER A 386 17.14 0.35 18.49
C SER A 386 16.53 -0.81 19.28
N LYS A 387 15.35 -0.61 19.87
CA LYS A 387 14.65 -1.66 20.62
C LYS A 387 14.30 -2.87 19.74
N SER A 388 13.88 -2.62 18.51
CA SER A 388 13.56 -3.68 17.54
C SER A 388 14.81 -4.49 17.17
N LEU A 389 15.97 -3.85 17.00
CA LEU A 389 17.23 -4.54 16.76
C LEU A 389 17.62 -5.42 17.95
N ASP A 390 17.53 -4.90 19.17
CA ASP A 390 17.84 -5.65 20.40
C ASP A 390 16.94 -6.88 20.55
N LEU A 391 15.62 -6.72 20.35
CA LEU A 391 14.64 -7.82 20.43
C LEU A 391 14.75 -8.82 19.27
N SER A 392 15.30 -8.40 18.12
CA SER A 392 15.40 -9.25 16.93
C SER A 392 16.58 -10.22 16.91
N GLN A 393 17.49 -10.15 17.89
CA GLN A 393 18.70 -10.98 17.92
C GLN A 393 18.41 -12.50 17.83
N SER A 394 17.27 -12.94 18.38
CA SER A 394 16.82 -14.33 18.34
C SER A 394 15.72 -14.62 17.30
N HIS A 395 15.24 -13.60 16.56
CA HIS A 395 14.05 -13.73 15.70
C HIS A 395 14.27 -13.16 14.30
N SER A 396 14.47 -14.04 13.33
CA SER A 396 14.71 -13.71 11.91
C SER A 396 13.61 -12.85 11.29
N ALA A 397 12.34 -13.18 11.52
CA ALA A 397 11.21 -12.45 10.95
C ALA A 397 11.13 -11.00 11.47
N LEU A 398 11.35 -10.79 12.77
CA LEU A 398 11.42 -9.45 13.34
C LEU A 398 12.64 -8.70 12.82
N ARG A 399 13.77 -9.39 12.64
CA ARG A 399 14.98 -8.80 12.04
C ARG A 399 14.73 -8.27 10.63
N LEU A 400 14.07 -9.07 9.78
CA LEU A 400 13.66 -8.66 8.43
C LEU A 400 12.74 -7.44 8.43
N SER A 401 11.72 -7.47 9.29
CA SER A 401 10.80 -6.33 9.48
C SER A 401 11.55 -5.08 9.94
N THR A 402 12.50 -5.23 10.86
CA THR A 402 13.36 -4.14 11.36
C THR A 402 14.20 -3.52 10.25
N TYR A 403 14.85 -4.34 9.40
CA TYR A 403 15.60 -3.83 8.26
C TYR A 403 14.70 -3.14 7.21
N SER A 404 13.49 -3.65 6.98
CA SER A 404 12.53 -2.94 6.13
C SER A 404 12.14 -1.58 6.73
N LEU A 405 11.95 -1.49 8.05
CA LEU A 405 11.67 -0.23 8.74
C LEU A 405 12.85 0.74 8.66
N ILE A 406 14.08 0.28 8.93
CA ILE A 406 15.31 1.08 8.82
C ILE A 406 15.46 1.63 7.41
N THR A 407 15.32 0.76 6.40
CA THR A 407 15.41 1.11 4.99
C THR A 407 14.42 2.22 4.63
N ARG A 408 13.19 2.18 5.16
CA ARG A 408 12.20 3.23 4.94
C ARG A 408 12.51 4.50 5.75
N ALA A 409 13.01 4.36 6.98
CA ALA A 409 13.41 5.50 7.79
C ALA A 409 14.57 6.28 7.14
N ILE A 410 15.53 5.57 6.54
CA ILE A 410 16.59 6.19 5.72
C ILE A 410 15.99 6.93 4.52
N ASP A 411 14.99 6.37 3.83
CA ASP A 411 14.36 7.07 2.70
C ASP A 411 13.61 8.35 3.13
N THR A 412 12.95 8.33 4.30
CA THR A 412 12.14 9.44 4.79
C THR A 412 12.98 10.55 5.43
N PHE A 413 13.98 10.20 6.24
CA PHE A 413 14.80 11.14 7.00
C PHE A 413 16.18 11.38 6.39
N SER A 414 16.54 10.62 5.35
CA SER A 414 17.80 10.75 4.62
C SER A 414 19.02 10.69 5.56
N VAL A 415 19.97 11.57 5.30
CA VAL A 415 21.26 11.72 5.97
C VAL A 415 21.15 11.84 7.49
N ASP A 416 20.17 12.57 8.02
CA ASP A 416 20.01 12.79 9.47
C ASP A 416 19.82 11.47 10.25
N PHE A 417 19.08 10.52 9.66
CA PHE A 417 18.87 9.22 10.29
C PHE A 417 20.13 8.36 10.30
N VAL A 418 20.93 8.47 9.24
CA VAL A 418 22.20 7.76 9.12
C VAL A 418 23.19 8.22 10.18
N HIS A 419 23.43 9.54 10.30
CA HIS A 419 24.38 10.10 11.28
C HIS A 419 24.16 9.58 12.70
N LEU A 420 22.89 9.48 13.11
CA LEU A 420 22.54 9.17 14.49
C LEU A 420 22.43 7.67 14.79
N SER A 421 22.36 6.82 13.76
CA SER A 421 22.11 5.38 13.90
C SER A 421 23.28 4.51 13.41
N ILE A 422 24.24 5.08 12.69
CA ILE A 422 25.31 4.34 12.00
C ILE A 422 26.17 3.47 12.93
N SER A 423 26.46 3.93 14.15
CA SER A 423 27.29 3.18 15.11
C SER A 423 26.61 1.91 15.64
N THR A 424 25.29 1.95 15.81
CA THR A 424 24.49 0.79 16.23
C THR A 424 24.22 -0.12 15.04
N LEU A 425 23.82 0.46 13.91
CA LEU A 425 23.47 -0.30 12.69
C LEU A 425 24.65 -1.04 12.07
N SER A 426 25.84 -0.43 12.03
CA SER A 426 27.03 -1.03 11.39
C SER A 426 27.44 -2.36 12.02
N LYS A 427 27.41 -2.47 13.35
CA LYS A 427 27.73 -3.70 14.08
C LYS A 427 26.77 -4.83 13.74
N GLU A 428 25.48 -4.51 13.81
CA GLU A 428 24.37 -5.41 13.52
C GLU A 428 24.37 -5.88 12.05
N LEU A 429 24.56 -4.96 11.11
CA LEU A 429 24.66 -5.26 9.67
C LEU A 429 25.89 -6.13 9.37
N THR A 430 27.04 -5.81 9.97
CA THR A 430 28.28 -6.56 9.79
C THR A 430 28.13 -8.00 10.29
N HIS A 431 27.52 -8.18 11.46
CA HIS A 431 27.21 -9.50 12.01
C HIS A 431 26.34 -10.32 11.05
N ASP A 432 25.23 -9.74 10.57
CA ASP A 432 24.26 -10.48 9.75
C ASP A 432 24.74 -10.76 8.33
N ILE A 433 25.55 -9.88 7.74
CA ILE A 433 26.20 -10.13 6.45
C ILE A 433 27.20 -11.30 6.56
N GLN A 434 27.85 -11.45 7.72
CA GLN A 434 28.84 -12.52 7.98
C GLN A 434 28.21 -13.85 8.43
N LEU A 435 26.92 -13.88 8.79
CA LEU A 435 26.21 -15.04 9.31
C LEU A 435 26.45 -16.28 8.42
N GLY A 436 27.10 -17.34 8.93
CA GLY A 436 27.44 -18.55 8.17
C GLY A 436 28.87 -18.64 7.62
N SER A 437 29.58 -17.52 7.43
CA SER A 437 31.01 -17.55 7.02
C SER A 437 31.95 -17.90 8.18
N ALA A 438 31.60 -17.52 9.41
CA ALA A 438 32.37 -17.81 10.62
C ALA A 438 32.38 -19.30 11.00
N ASN A 439 31.25 -20.00 10.85
CA ASN A 439 31.13 -21.42 11.18
C ASN A 439 31.92 -22.33 10.22
N ARG A 440 32.10 -21.92 8.95
CA ARG A 440 32.96 -22.67 8.00
C ARG A 440 34.44 -22.59 8.35
N ARG A 441 34.93 -21.44 8.86
CA ARG A 441 36.33 -21.30 9.29
C ARG A 441 36.65 -22.15 10.53
N ALA A 442 35.72 -22.24 11.48
CA ALA A 442 35.88 -23.09 12.67
C ALA A 442 35.88 -24.60 12.33
N ALA A 443 35.01 -25.04 11.42
CA ALA A 443 34.94 -26.43 10.99
C ALA A 443 36.19 -26.88 10.20
N VAL A 444 36.79 -25.99 9.39
CA VAL A 444 38.02 -26.28 8.65
C VAL A 444 39.24 -26.36 9.57
N GLN A 445 39.31 -25.53 10.63
CA GLN A 445 40.42 -25.58 11.59
C GLN A 445 40.36 -26.81 12.51
N GLN A 446 39.17 -27.32 12.84
CA GLN A 446 39.04 -28.55 13.63
C GLN A 446 39.49 -29.82 12.88
N HIS A 447 39.51 -29.81 11.54
CA HIS A 447 40.00 -30.95 10.75
C HIS A 447 41.54 -31.04 10.65
N GLN A 448 42.28 -30.03 11.12
CA GLN A 448 43.75 -30.04 11.07
C GLN A 448 44.44 -30.24 12.43
N GLN A 449 43.70 -30.36 13.54
CA GLN A 449 44.29 -30.62 14.85
C GLN A 449 43.57 -31.74 15.60
N GLN A 450 43.93 -33.00 15.29
CA GLN A 450 43.90 -34.06 16.28
C GLN A 450 45.22 -34.86 16.24
N PRO A 451 45.91 -34.92 17.39
CA PRO A 451 46.28 -36.21 17.93
C PRO A 451 45.63 -36.42 19.30
N GLN A 452 44.89 -37.53 19.35
CA GLN A 452 44.60 -38.45 20.45
C GLN A 452 44.68 -38.01 21.93
N ASN A 453 43.62 -38.43 22.64
CA ASN A 453 43.57 -38.84 24.05
C ASN A 453 43.41 -37.76 25.14
N LYS A 454 42.17 -37.55 25.61
CA LYS A 454 41.67 -38.08 26.91
C LYS A 454 40.31 -37.51 27.33
N LYS A 455 39.45 -38.43 27.76
CA LYS A 455 38.32 -38.31 28.72
C LYS A 455 37.21 -37.29 28.41
N ARG A 456 36.20 -37.77 27.68
CA ARG A 456 34.88 -37.18 27.52
C ARG A 456 34.16 -37.08 28.88
N LYS A 457 33.88 -35.86 29.33
CA LYS A 457 32.85 -35.56 30.33
C LYS A 457 31.57 -35.28 29.54
N LEU A 458 30.54 -36.08 29.78
CA LEU A 458 29.23 -35.95 29.13
C LEU A 458 28.57 -34.68 29.67
N VAL A 459 28.64 -33.58 28.92
CA VAL A 459 27.79 -32.41 29.12
C VAL A 459 26.53 -32.68 28.30
N VAL A 460 25.40 -32.77 28.98
CA VAL A 460 24.07 -32.84 28.35
C VAL A 460 23.84 -31.48 27.70
N THR A 461 24.08 -31.42 26.38
CA THR A 461 23.69 -30.31 25.51
C THR A 461 22.23 -30.48 25.14
N ASP A 462 21.42 -29.45 25.42
CA ASP A 462 20.06 -29.28 24.92
C ASP A 462 19.99 -29.56 23.41
N THR A 463 19.17 -30.54 23.02
CA THR A 463 18.96 -30.99 21.65
C THR A 463 18.00 -30.10 20.84
N THR A 464 17.85 -28.82 21.20
CA THR A 464 17.02 -27.84 20.46
C THR A 464 17.84 -26.80 19.68
N LEU A 465 19.17 -26.80 19.83
CA LEU A 465 20.06 -26.06 18.92
C LEU A 465 20.21 -26.85 17.62
N ASP A 466 19.27 -26.60 16.70
CA ASP A 466 19.33 -26.99 15.30
C ASP A 466 20.73 -26.72 14.74
N THR A 467 21.52 -27.79 14.61
CA THR A 467 22.90 -27.75 14.11
C THR A 467 22.95 -27.69 12.58
N SER A 468 21.80 -27.49 11.94
CA SER A 468 21.68 -26.97 10.58
C SER A 468 20.88 -25.66 10.62
N ALA A 469 21.44 -24.61 11.21
CA ALA A 469 20.96 -23.26 10.94
C ALA A 469 21.09 -23.03 9.43
N ALA A 470 20.01 -23.29 8.69
CA ALA A 470 19.91 -22.97 7.28
C ALA A 470 20.35 -21.51 7.14
N GLU A 471 21.30 -21.25 6.24
CA GLU A 471 21.80 -19.89 6.02
C GLU A 471 20.58 -18.99 5.74
N ASN A 472 20.27 -18.07 6.65
CA ASN A 472 19.13 -17.15 6.55
C ASN A 472 19.45 -16.08 5.50
N TRP A 473 19.39 -16.46 4.22
CA TRP A 473 19.72 -15.61 3.08
C TRP A 473 18.85 -14.35 3.02
N ASP A 474 17.59 -14.43 3.44
CA ASP A 474 16.71 -13.27 3.47
C ASP A 474 17.25 -12.16 4.38
N ILE A 475 17.79 -12.53 5.56
CA ILE A 475 18.37 -11.54 6.50
C ILE A 475 19.60 -10.91 5.88
N LYS A 476 20.46 -11.71 5.24
CA LYS A 476 21.65 -11.19 4.53
C LYS A 476 21.25 -10.22 3.44
N LEU A 477 20.26 -10.56 2.62
CA LEU A 477 19.78 -9.70 1.54
C LEU A 477 19.16 -8.41 2.08
N ALA A 478 18.36 -8.50 3.15
CA ALA A 478 17.80 -7.32 3.81
C ALA A 478 18.90 -6.42 4.39
N ALA A 479 19.89 -7.00 5.07
CA ALA A 479 21.05 -6.29 5.61
C ALA A 479 21.88 -5.62 4.49
N LEU A 480 22.07 -6.28 3.35
CA LEU A 480 22.75 -5.69 2.19
C LEU A 480 21.95 -4.53 1.59
N ASN A 481 20.63 -4.67 1.45
CA ASN A 481 19.77 -3.59 0.96
C ASN A 481 19.81 -2.37 1.89
N THR A 482 19.82 -2.59 3.21
CA THR A 482 19.99 -1.51 4.19
C THR A 482 21.40 -0.91 4.12
N SER A 483 22.43 -1.74 3.99
CA SER A 483 23.84 -1.32 3.89
C SER A 483 24.10 -0.49 2.64
N HIS A 484 23.49 -0.85 1.51
CA HIS A 484 23.55 -0.08 0.27
C HIS A 484 23.08 1.37 0.48
N LYS A 485 21.92 1.57 1.12
CA LYS A 485 21.41 2.92 1.43
C LYS A 485 22.28 3.65 2.45
N LEU A 486 22.77 2.91 3.45
CA LEU A 486 23.67 3.45 4.47
C LEU A 486 24.97 3.98 3.85
N ILE A 487 25.57 3.25 2.90
CA ILE A 487 26.77 3.65 2.17
C ILE A 487 26.50 4.87 1.28
N LEU A 488 25.39 4.85 0.55
CA LEU A 488 25.02 5.93 -0.37
C LEU A 488 24.86 7.28 0.35
N LEU A 489 24.34 7.28 1.59
CA LEU A 489 24.03 8.51 2.33
C LEU A 489 25.02 8.82 3.45
N GLY A 490 25.72 7.82 3.98
CA GLY A 490 26.57 7.92 5.17
C GLY A 490 27.88 8.65 4.98
N GLN A 491 28.36 8.83 3.75
CA GLN A 491 29.61 9.54 3.50
C GLN A 491 29.57 11.04 3.88
N SER A 492 28.37 11.63 3.94
CA SER A 492 28.19 12.98 4.48
C SER A 492 28.56 13.12 5.97
N HIS A 493 28.54 12.01 6.73
CA HIS A 493 28.98 11.97 8.13
C HIS A 493 30.49 12.12 8.27
N ALA A 494 31.24 11.41 7.42
CA ALA A 494 32.70 11.42 7.45
C ALA A 494 33.28 12.82 7.21
N ILE A 495 32.61 13.69 6.45
CA ILE A 495 33.07 15.06 6.17
C ILE A 495 32.87 15.99 7.39
N ASN A 496 31.78 15.82 8.15
CA ASN A 496 31.44 16.73 9.26
C ASN A 496 32.22 16.45 10.55
N THR A 497 32.62 15.21 10.81
CA THR A 497 33.43 14.85 11.99
C THR A 497 34.87 15.37 11.90
N ASP A 498 35.35 15.65 10.69
CA ASP A 498 36.73 16.04 10.42
C ASP A 498 37.07 17.48 10.82
N ASN A 499 36.11 18.39 10.71
CA ASN A 499 36.34 19.79 11.04
C ASN A 499 36.50 20.05 12.55
N ASN A 500 36.21 19.05 13.39
CA ASN A 500 36.13 19.24 14.85
C ASN A 500 37.10 18.36 15.67
N ASN A 501 37.78 17.37 15.09
CA ASN A 501 38.72 16.50 15.82
C ASN A 501 39.79 15.90 14.89
N GLU A 502 40.95 16.55 14.75
CA GLU A 502 42.08 16.08 13.93
C GLU A 502 42.81 14.84 14.50
N ASP A 503 42.49 14.38 15.71
CA ASP A 503 43.29 13.36 16.43
C ASP A 503 42.64 11.96 16.58
N VAL A 504 41.48 11.69 15.97
CA VAL A 504 40.87 10.34 16.04
C VAL A 504 41.39 9.47 14.89
N SER A 505 42.33 8.59 15.22
CA SER A 505 42.90 7.57 14.34
C SER A 505 41.84 6.74 13.60
N ASN A 506 42.07 6.60 12.28
CA ASN A 506 41.26 6.02 11.18
C ASN A 506 40.68 4.59 11.32
N THR A 507 40.67 3.92 12.47
CA THR A 507 40.30 2.48 12.53
C THR A 507 38.85 2.20 12.93
N ASP A 508 38.15 3.15 13.51
CA ASP A 508 36.83 2.90 14.13
C ASP A 508 35.66 3.48 13.32
N ASP A 509 35.86 3.80 12.03
CA ASP A 509 34.75 4.27 11.19
C ASP A 509 33.73 3.13 10.99
N PRO A 510 32.51 3.28 11.54
CA PRO A 510 31.47 2.25 11.44
C PRO A 510 31.10 1.95 9.98
N LEU A 511 31.17 2.93 9.08
CA LEU A 511 30.85 2.72 7.68
C LEU A 511 31.91 1.90 6.97
N PHE A 512 33.18 2.17 7.28
CA PHE A 512 34.31 1.43 6.73
C PHE A 512 34.25 -0.05 7.13
N SER A 513 33.82 -0.35 8.37
CA SER A 513 33.66 -1.74 8.85
C SER A 513 32.64 -2.55 8.03
N VAL A 514 31.52 -1.92 7.64
CA VAL A 514 30.48 -2.54 6.80
C VAL A 514 31.03 -2.77 5.40
N LEU A 515 31.71 -1.78 4.82
CA LEU A 515 32.31 -1.89 3.49
C LEU A 515 33.39 -2.97 3.43
N GLN A 516 34.28 -3.03 4.42
CA GLN A 516 35.29 -4.07 4.52
C GLN A 516 34.66 -5.47 4.62
N THR A 517 33.56 -5.59 5.36
CA THR A 517 32.79 -6.82 5.45
C THR A 517 32.19 -7.22 4.10
N VAL A 518 31.54 -6.29 3.40
CA VAL A 518 31.00 -6.51 2.05
C VAL A 518 32.09 -6.98 1.09
N LEU A 519 33.23 -6.30 1.07
CA LEU A 519 34.37 -6.67 0.21
C LEU A 519 34.90 -8.07 0.54
N SER A 520 35.03 -8.38 1.83
CA SER A 520 35.51 -9.71 2.27
C SER A 520 34.56 -10.84 1.86
N GLN A 521 33.25 -10.63 1.94
CA GLN A 521 32.25 -11.61 1.53
C GLN A 521 32.15 -11.73 0.02
N LEU A 522 32.29 -10.62 -0.73
CA LEU A 522 32.31 -10.66 -2.18
C LEU A 522 33.49 -11.48 -2.69
N LEU A 523 34.70 -11.26 -2.14
CA LEU A 523 35.89 -12.06 -2.46
C LEU A 523 35.72 -13.54 -2.09
N ALA A 524 35.12 -13.84 -0.94
CA ALA A 524 34.81 -15.21 -0.56
C ALA A 524 33.80 -15.87 -1.52
N SER A 525 32.77 -15.13 -1.94
CA SER A 525 31.76 -15.63 -2.87
C SER A 525 32.33 -15.88 -4.27
N ALA A 526 33.27 -15.04 -4.73
CA ALA A 526 33.91 -15.17 -6.05
C ALA A 526 34.86 -16.38 -6.14
N THR A 527 35.42 -16.80 -5.00
CA THR A 527 36.37 -17.93 -4.92
C THR A 527 35.70 -19.26 -4.63
N THR A 528 34.39 -19.28 -4.38
CA THR A 528 33.66 -20.51 -4.08
C THR A 528 33.42 -21.30 -5.39
N PRO A 529 33.98 -22.52 -5.55
CA PRO A 529 33.88 -23.25 -6.79
C PRO A 529 32.43 -23.66 -7.08
N GLN A 530 31.92 -23.23 -8.24
CA GLN A 530 30.55 -23.54 -8.73
C GLN A 530 30.27 -25.05 -8.80
N SER A 531 31.29 -25.90 -8.87
CA SER A 531 31.15 -27.37 -8.99
C SER A 531 30.75 -28.09 -7.71
N ALA A 532 30.74 -27.42 -6.55
CA ALA A 532 30.32 -28.01 -5.27
C ALA A 532 28.86 -27.71 -4.91
N VAL A 533 28.14 -26.96 -5.75
CA VAL A 533 26.73 -26.66 -5.54
C VAL A 533 25.93 -27.86 -6.03
N THR A 534 25.34 -28.57 -5.07
CA THR A 534 24.38 -29.66 -5.29
C THR A 534 23.26 -29.26 -6.25
N PRO A 535 22.61 -30.22 -6.95
CA PRO A 535 21.69 -29.98 -8.08
C PRO A 535 20.30 -29.42 -7.69
N TRP A 536 20.24 -28.53 -6.71
CA TRP A 536 19.02 -27.80 -6.35
C TRP A 536 19.01 -26.51 -7.16
N ALA A 537 18.22 -26.49 -8.24
CA ALA A 537 18.14 -25.38 -9.20
C ALA A 537 17.85 -24.02 -8.54
N ASP A 538 17.24 -24.00 -7.36
CA ASP A 538 16.86 -22.78 -6.63
C ASP A 538 18.03 -22.11 -5.90
N PHE A 539 19.10 -22.85 -5.55
CA PHE A 539 20.23 -22.30 -4.78
C PHE A 539 21.05 -21.28 -5.59
N GLY A 540 21.13 -21.48 -6.92
CA GLY A 540 21.83 -20.55 -7.81
C GLY A 540 21.20 -19.15 -7.80
N SER A 541 19.87 -19.07 -7.76
CA SER A 541 19.15 -17.79 -7.77
C SER A 541 19.44 -16.95 -6.51
N VAL A 542 19.48 -17.59 -5.34
CA VAL A 542 19.70 -16.88 -4.07
C VAL A 542 21.15 -16.40 -3.93
N LEU A 543 22.11 -17.23 -4.34
CA LEU A 543 23.52 -16.84 -4.35
C LEU A 543 23.77 -15.67 -5.31
N HIS A 544 23.16 -15.67 -6.49
CA HIS A 544 23.24 -14.55 -7.42
C HIS A 544 22.62 -13.28 -6.84
N ALA A 545 21.45 -13.36 -6.19
CA ALA A 545 20.86 -12.22 -5.50
C ALA A 545 21.78 -11.65 -4.41
N TYR A 546 22.50 -12.52 -3.68
CA TYR A 546 23.47 -12.12 -2.67
C TYR A 546 24.70 -11.43 -3.27
N GLN A 547 25.27 -12.00 -4.34
CA GLN A 547 26.38 -11.40 -5.07
C GLN A 547 25.99 -10.05 -5.70
N TYR A 548 24.78 -9.96 -6.25
CA TYR A 548 24.21 -8.71 -6.74
C TYR A 548 24.15 -7.67 -5.62
N GLY A 549 23.60 -8.03 -4.44
CA GLY A 549 23.53 -7.13 -3.29
C GLY A 549 24.90 -6.63 -2.82
N LEU A 550 25.89 -7.52 -2.75
CA LEU A 550 27.27 -7.17 -2.39
C LEU A 550 27.90 -6.20 -3.41
N LEU A 551 27.77 -6.51 -4.71
CA LEU A 551 28.26 -5.63 -5.78
C LEU A 551 27.54 -4.28 -5.75
N ASN A 552 26.24 -4.26 -5.46
CA ASN A 552 25.47 -3.03 -5.41
C ASN A 552 25.98 -2.12 -4.28
N CYS A 553 26.32 -2.67 -3.12
CA CYS A 553 26.99 -1.93 -2.05
C CYS A 553 28.37 -1.38 -2.48
N VAL A 554 29.16 -2.14 -3.23
CA VAL A 554 30.47 -1.68 -3.75
C VAL A 554 30.29 -0.53 -4.76
N VAL A 555 29.33 -0.67 -5.68
CA VAL A 555 29.01 0.39 -6.66
C VAL A 555 28.54 1.66 -5.95
N ALA A 556 27.66 1.55 -4.94
CA ALA A 556 27.27 2.70 -4.13
C ALA A 556 28.45 3.36 -3.41
N ALA A 557 29.43 2.58 -2.94
CA ALA A 557 30.66 3.13 -2.37
C ALA A 557 31.52 3.86 -3.41
N MET A 558 31.54 3.37 -4.66
CA MET A 558 32.22 4.02 -5.80
C MET A 558 31.51 5.31 -6.25
N GLU A 559 30.18 5.35 -6.20
CA GLU A 559 29.39 6.54 -6.54
C GLU A 559 29.61 7.67 -5.54
N THR A 560 29.91 7.32 -4.29
CA THR A 560 30.02 8.27 -3.19
C THR A 560 31.44 8.72 -2.90
N VAL A 561 32.47 8.26 -3.64
CA VAL A 561 33.90 8.48 -3.36
C VAL A 561 34.19 9.92 -2.91
N THR A 562 34.35 10.07 -1.59
CA THR A 562 34.97 11.23 -0.95
C THR A 562 36.47 10.94 -0.80
N GLY A 563 37.32 11.98 -0.75
CA GLY A 563 38.78 11.86 -0.78
C GLY A 563 39.43 10.96 0.30
N ARG A 564 38.67 10.48 1.29
CA ARG A 564 39.10 9.57 2.37
C ARG A 564 39.19 8.09 1.97
N SER A 565 38.43 7.65 0.97
CA SER A 565 38.39 6.25 0.52
C SER A 565 39.03 6.07 -0.86
N GLY A 566 40.18 6.71 -1.11
CA GLY A 566 40.85 6.68 -2.42
C GLY A 566 41.06 5.28 -3.00
N ASP A 567 41.21 4.27 -2.13
CA ASP A 567 41.44 2.87 -2.53
C ASP A 567 40.16 2.14 -2.98
N ILE A 568 38.96 2.63 -2.66
CA ILE A 568 37.72 1.94 -3.01
C ILE A 568 37.46 1.95 -4.51
N LEU A 569 37.86 3.02 -5.20
CA LEU A 569 37.62 3.16 -6.63
C LEU A 569 38.49 2.20 -7.46
N PRO A 570 39.82 2.13 -7.26
CA PRO A 570 40.66 1.12 -7.91
C PRO A 570 40.24 -0.33 -7.56
N LEU A 571 39.89 -0.60 -6.30
CA LEU A 571 39.45 -1.92 -5.85
C LEU A 571 38.11 -2.30 -6.48
N GLY A 572 37.15 -1.38 -6.47
CA GLY A 572 35.82 -1.54 -7.05
C GLY A 572 35.88 -1.82 -8.55
N VAL A 573 36.70 -1.07 -9.31
CA VAL A 573 36.92 -1.33 -10.75
C VAL A 573 37.45 -2.74 -11.01
N ARG A 574 38.41 -3.20 -10.20
CA ARG A 574 38.94 -4.58 -10.32
C ARG A 574 37.86 -5.62 -10.04
N LEU A 575 37.12 -5.46 -8.96
CA LEU A 575 36.05 -6.39 -8.57
C LEU A 575 34.95 -6.44 -9.63
N VAL A 576 34.45 -5.28 -10.05
CA VAL A 576 33.44 -5.17 -11.09
C VAL A 576 33.93 -5.78 -12.42
N GLY A 577 35.21 -5.61 -12.77
CA GLY A 577 35.83 -6.23 -13.94
C GLY A 577 35.83 -7.77 -13.88
N VAL A 578 36.03 -8.36 -12.69
CA VAL A 578 35.96 -9.82 -12.50
C VAL A 578 34.53 -10.34 -12.75
N PHE A 579 33.51 -9.60 -12.31
CA PHE A 579 32.10 -9.99 -12.45
C PHE A 579 31.46 -9.59 -13.79
N LEU A 580 32.19 -8.93 -14.70
CA LEU A 580 31.66 -8.52 -16.01
C LEU A 580 31.19 -9.70 -16.87
N TRP A 581 31.76 -10.89 -16.63
CA TRP A 581 31.46 -12.14 -17.34
C TRP A 581 30.57 -13.08 -16.52
N HIS A 582 29.90 -12.58 -15.47
CA HIS A 582 29.01 -13.38 -14.64
C HIS A 582 27.85 -13.97 -15.47
N PRO A 583 27.37 -15.20 -15.20
CA PRO A 583 26.27 -15.82 -15.96
C PRO A 583 24.94 -15.05 -15.85
N ASP A 584 24.67 -14.42 -14.71
CA ASP A 584 23.49 -13.60 -14.48
C ASP A 584 23.55 -12.24 -15.23
N MET A 585 22.47 -11.88 -15.93
CA MET A 585 22.39 -10.63 -16.70
C MET A 585 22.36 -9.38 -15.81
N GLN A 586 21.64 -9.40 -14.69
CA GLN A 586 21.50 -8.25 -13.81
C GLN A 586 22.84 -7.88 -13.17
N ILE A 587 23.64 -8.88 -12.78
CA ILE A 587 24.99 -8.66 -12.27
C ILE A 587 25.89 -8.01 -13.34
N ARG A 588 25.83 -8.48 -14.60
CA ARG A 588 26.62 -7.88 -15.69
C ARG A 588 26.22 -6.44 -15.96
N GLU A 589 24.93 -6.12 -15.93
CA GLU A 589 24.45 -4.74 -16.11
C GLU A 589 24.90 -3.84 -14.97
N LEU A 590 24.79 -4.30 -13.71
CA LEU A 590 25.29 -3.58 -12.55
C LEU A 590 26.80 -3.34 -12.65
N CYS A 591 27.57 -4.33 -13.11
CA CYS A 591 28.99 -4.18 -13.35
C CYS A 591 29.31 -3.15 -14.44
N LYS A 592 28.57 -3.15 -15.55
CA LYS A 592 28.72 -2.12 -16.59
C LYS A 592 28.42 -0.73 -16.03
N HIS A 593 27.37 -0.59 -15.22
CA HIS A 593 27.04 0.67 -14.54
C HIS A 593 28.20 1.10 -13.63
N GLY A 594 28.73 0.21 -12.79
CA GLY A 594 29.90 0.50 -11.95
C GLY A 594 31.14 0.96 -12.73
N LEU A 595 31.40 0.39 -13.92
CA LEU A 595 32.49 0.86 -14.79
C LEU A 595 32.22 2.25 -15.37
N VAL A 596 30.97 2.56 -15.71
CA VAL A 596 30.58 3.92 -16.14
C VAL A 596 30.74 4.92 -15.01
N VAL A 597 30.32 4.57 -13.79
CA VAL A 597 30.54 5.40 -12.59
C VAL A 597 32.04 5.67 -12.40
N ALA A 598 32.88 4.65 -12.53
CA ALA A 598 34.33 4.82 -12.42
C ALA A 598 34.92 5.69 -13.54
N ASP A 599 34.49 5.49 -14.80
CA ASP A 599 34.90 6.33 -15.94
C ASP A 599 34.53 7.80 -15.69
N LEU A 600 33.31 8.08 -15.23
CA LEU A 600 32.87 9.44 -14.94
C LEU A 600 33.61 10.08 -13.74
N ALA A 601 33.98 9.28 -12.74
CA ALA A 601 34.75 9.76 -11.60
C ALA A 601 36.21 10.10 -11.98
N ILE A 602 36.84 9.28 -12.83
CA ILE A 602 38.23 9.46 -13.29
C ILE A 602 38.32 10.50 -14.41
N HIS A 603 37.38 10.45 -15.35
CA HIS A 603 37.30 11.26 -16.57
C HIS A 603 35.95 12.00 -16.64
N PRO A 604 35.75 13.04 -15.80
CA PRO A 604 34.52 13.82 -15.82
C PRO A 604 34.35 14.47 -17.20
N ARG A 605 33.19 14.21 -17.84
CA ARG A 605 32.87 14.68 -19.20
C ARG A 605 32.45 16.15 -19.26
N LEU A 606 32.27 16.78 -18.10
CA LEU A 606 32.02 18.20 -17.96
C LEU A 606 33.27 18.87 -17.38
N PRO A 607 33.62 20.10 -17.81
CA PRO A 607 34.70 20.86 -17.20
C PRO A 607 34.45 20.95 -15.69
N ARG A 608 35.47 20.66 -14.88
CA ARG A 608 35.37 20.89 -13.43
C ARG A 608 35.16 22.39 -13.25
N PHE A 609 34.04 22.78 -12.63
CA PHE A 609 33.93 24.13 -12.10
C PHE A 609 34.99 24.22 -10.99
N GLU A 610 36.08 24.94 -11.27
CA GLU A 610 37.00 25.38 -10.23
C GLU A 610 36.23 26.33 -9.32
N TYR A 611 35.51 25.78 -8.34
CA TYR A 611 35.15 26.56 -7.18
C TYR A 611 36.49 26.97 -6.57
N THR A 612 36.85 28.24 -6.71
CA THR A 612 37.91 28.86 -5.91
C THR A 612 37.52 28.62 -4.46
N SER A 613 38.03 27.54 -3.88
CA SER A 613 38.05 27.34 -2.45
C SER A 613 38.92 28.47 -1.93
N THR A 614 38.29 29.56 -1.49
CA THR A 614 38.89 30.52 -0.58
C THR A 614 39.20 29.74 0.69
N SER A 615 40.34 29.05 0.70
CA SER A 615 41.02 28.69 1.93
C SER A 615 41.32 30.00 2.63
N ILE A 616 40.42 30.42 3.53
CA ILE A 616 40.72 31.42 4.55
C ILE A 616 41.80 30.78 5.39
N THR A 617 43.04 30.98 4.94
CA THR A 617 44.23 30.66 5.70
C THR A 617 44.30 31.80 6.71
N THR A 618 43.72 31.60 7.89
CA THR A 618 44.00 32.43 9.06
C THR A 618 45.49 32.28 9.34
N ALA A 619 46.27 33.19 8.79
CA ALA A 619 47.69 33.30 9.05
C ALA A 619 47.92 33.67 10.52
N THR A 620 48.13 32.65 11.36
CA THR A 620 48.80 32.79 12.65
C THR A 620 50.24 33.26 12.39
N LYS A 621 50.47 34.58 12.50
CA LYS A 621 51.79 35.15 12.74
C LYS A 621 52.05 35.15 14.25
N THR A 622 52.92 34.26 14.70
CA THR A 622 53.61 34.37 16.00
C THR A 622 54.97 35.06 15.84
N ASN A 623 55.30 35.86 16.85
CA ASN A 623 56.61 36.37 17.30
C ASN A 623 57.26 37.59 16.62
N ILE A 624 57.17 38.74 17.31
CA ILE A 624 58.34 39.55 17.72
C ILE A 624 58.15 40.02 19.18
N SER A 625 59.25 39.96 19.93
CA SER A 625 59.52 40.15 21.38
C SER A 625 59.41 41.62 21.90
N PRO A 626 59.59 41.86 23.23
CA PRO A 626 59.11 43.04 23.98
C PRO A 626 60.15 44.16 24.21
N MET A 627 59.66 45.39 24.42
CA MET A 627 60.24 46.49 25.22
C MET A 627 59.24 47.66 25.17
N ASP A 628 58.48 47.94 26.23
CA ASP A 628 58.76 48.80 27.39
C ASP A 628 58.58 50.32 27.13
N VAL A 629 57.91 50.96 28.11
CA VAL A 629 57.82 52.40 28.44
C VAL A 629 56.74 53.30 27.80
N SER A 630 55.82 53.73 28.69
CA SER A 630 55.16 55.06 28.84
C SER A 630 53.86 55.42 28.09
N GLU A 631 52.77 55.46 28.87
CA GLU A 631 51.72 56.51 28.87
C GLU A 631 52.35 57.93 29.08
N PRO A 632 51.66 59.09 28.82
CA PRO A 632 50.21 59.30 28.82
C PRO A 632 49.65 60.30 27.76
N SER A 633 48.31 60.45 27.80
CA SER A 633 47.54 61.72 27.74
C SER A 633 46.56 61.97 26.57
N SER A 634 45.31 62.21 27.00
CA SER A 634 44.48 63.39 26.68
C SER A 634 43.97 63.66 25.24
N ALA A 635 42.69 63.31 25.04
CA ALA A 635 41.57 64.20 24.74
C ALA A 635 41.65 65.32 23.65
N THR A 636 40.54 65.39 22.89
CA THR A 636 39.78 66.59 22.43
C THR A 636 40.04 67.19 21.04
N PHE A 637 38.95 67.22 20.26
CA PHE A 637 38.44 68.26 19.33
C PHE A 637 39.20 68.74 18.08
N GLY A 638 38.49 68.64 16.94
CA GLY A 638 38.00 69.83 16.22
C GLY A 638 38.68 70.21 14.90
N HIS A 639 37.99 70.12 13.75
CA HIS A 639 37.32 71.26 13.10
C HIS A 639 36.74 70.92 11.70
N GLN A 640 35.45 71.27 11.55
CA GLN A 640 34.73 71.99 10.46
C GLN A 640 35.54 72.42 9.20
N ILE A 641 34.98 72.64 8.00
CA ILE A 641 33.88 73.56 7.61
C ILE A 641 33.29 73.18 6.23
N ASN A 642 31.98 73.46 6.07
CA ASN A 642 31.11 73.55 4.88
C ASN A 642 31.72 74.27 3.64
N THR A 643 31.23 74.09 2.41
CA THR A 643 30.07 74.84 1.87
C THR A 643 29.69 74.42 0.44
N GLU A 644 28.39 74.60 0.17
CA GLU A 644 27.64 74.69 -1.11
C GLU A 644 28.44 75.24 -2.30
N GLY A 645 28.17 74.94 -3.57
CA GLY A 645 26.97 74.47 -4.27
C GLY A 645 26.97 75.14 -5.66
N MET A 646 26.51 74.47 -6.72
CA MET A 646 25.87 75.08 -7.91
C MET A 646 25.66 74.05 -9.05
N ARG A 647 24.39 73.85 -9.39
CA ARG A 647 23.90 73.55 -10.75
C ARG A 647 24.00 74.85 -11.60
N PRO A 648 23.94 74.87 -12.95
CA PRO A 648 22.84 74.24 -13.71
C PRO A 648 23.08 73.82 -15.20
N SER A 649 22.12 73.01 -15.69
CA SER A 649 21.41 73.06 -17.00
C SER A 649 22.10 72.96 -18.38
N GLY A 650 21.58 72.05 -19.23
CA GLY A 650 21.42 72.33 -20.68
C GLY A 650 21.20 71.15 -21.65
N LYS A 651 19.93 70.78 -21.92
CA LYS A 651 19.23 70.48 -23.23
C LYS A 651 20.08 70.09 -24.48
N ARG A 652 19.71 69.21 -25.44
CA ARG A 652 18.42 68.78 -26.04
C ARG A 652 18.68 67.68 -27.13
N ARG A 653 17.71 66.75 -27.31
CA ARG A 653 17.12 66.03 -28.49
C ARG A 653 17.90 65.99 -29.85
N LEU A 654 17.80 64.98 -30.73
CA LEU A 654 16.62 64.37 -31.41
C LEU A 654 17.05 63.27 -32.44
N GLY A 655 16.25 62.19 -32.60
CA GLY A 655 15.97 61.34 -33.81
C GLY A 655 17.12 60.67 -34.61
N GLN A 656 16.95 59.70 -35.51
CA GLN A 656 15.88 58.78 -35.95
C GLN A 656 16.50 57.87 -37.07
N ASP A 657 15.95 56.67 -37.27
CA ASP A 657 15.89 55.83 -38.50
C ASP A 657 17.11 55.05 -39.06
N GLY A 658 16.82 53.81 -39.53
CA GLY A 658 17.33 53.29 -40.82
C GLY A 658 18.08 51.94 -40.87
N GLU A 659 17.32 50.83 -40.94
CA GLU A 659 17.35 49.67 -41.88
C GLU A 659 18.61 49.13 -42.63
N GLU A 660 18.51 47.80 -42.87
CA GLU A 660 19.05 46.92 -43.96
C GLU A 660 20.28 45.98 -43.75
N ASP A 661 19.94 44.67 -43.81
CA ASP A 661 20.54 43.50 -44.50
C ASP A 661 22.06 43.21 -44.49
N GLU A 662 22.44 41.96 -44.19
CA GLU A 662 22.92 40.99 -45.21
C GLU A 662 23.21 39.60 -44.59
N ALA A 663 22.79 38.54 -45.30
CA ALA A 663 22.92 37.13 -44.95
C ALA A 663 24.28 36.54 -45.36
N LEU A 664 24.77 35.49 -44.69
CA LEU A 664 25.74 34.55 -45.26
C LEU A 664 25.60 33.12 -44.72
N VAL A 665 25.94 32.19 -45.60
CA VAL A 665 25.47 30.81 -45.76
C VAL A 665 26.51 29.79 -45.27
N ALA A 666 25.99 28.64 -44.77
CA ALA A 666 26.46 27.24 -44.64
C ALA A 666 27.94 26.81 -44.97
N PRO A 667 28.43 25.64 -44.48
CA PRO A 667 28.01 24.36 -45.08
C PRO A 667 27.84 23.18 -44.12
N VAL A 668 26.88 22.30 -44.44
CA VAL A 668 26.76 20.92 -43.93
C VAL A 668 26.67 19.98 -45.13
N THR A 669 27.45 18.90 -45.13
CA THR A 669 27.27 17.61 -45.83
C THR A 669 28.47 16.69 -45.50
N PRO A 670 28.44 15.34 -45.73
CA PRO A 670 27.31 14.47 -46.09
C PRO A 670 27.23 13.10 -45.34
N ALA A 671 26.07 12.46 -45.56
CA ALA A 671 25.68 11.04 -45.60
C ALA A 671 26.69 9.90 -45.40
N VAL A 672 26.23 8.80 -44.77
CA VAL A 672 26.26 7.43 -45.35
C VAL A 672 25.08 6.59 -44.83
N ALA A 673 24.34 6.01 -45.76
CA ALA A 673 23.37 4.94 -45.55
C ALA A 673 24.03 3.56 -45.79
N ALA A 674 23.69 2.54 -45.02
CA ALA A 674 23.90 1.15 -45.42
C ALA A 674 22.88 0.19 -44.77
N GLN A 675 22.15 -0.43 -45.68
CA GLN A 675 21.20 -1.54 -45.70
C GLN A 675 21.31 -2.69 -44.67
N ALA A 676 20.13 -3.30 -44.45
CA ALA A 676 19.83 -4.52 -43.70
C ALA A 676 20.36 -5.83 -44.32
N PRO A 677 20.23 -6.97 -43.61
CA PRO A 677 19.36 -8.03 -44.12
C PRO A 677 18.52 -8.80 -43.06
N VAL A 678 17.20 -8.83 -43.31
CA VAL A 678 16.26 -9.98 -43.44
C VAL A 678 16.46 -11.31 -42.65
N ARG A 679 15.42 -11.61 -41.82
CA ARG A 679 14.76 -12.89 -41.41
C ARG A 679 15.45 -13.89 -40.46
N HIS A 680 14.76 -14.17 -39.34
CA HIS A 680 14.02 -15.44 -39.11
C HIS A 680 12.92 -15.23 -38.04
N THR A 681 11.67 -15.59 -38.36
CA THR A 681 10.50 -15.54 -37.48
C THR A 681 10.18 -16.93 -36.95
N ALA A 682 10.07 -17.09 -35.63
CA ALA A 682 9.41 -18.21 -34.96
C ALA A 682 8.42 -17.64 -33.91
N PRO A 683 7.23 -18.25 -33.72
CA PRO A 683 6.15 -17.65 -32.95
C PRO A 683 6.31 -17.94 -31.45
N VAL A 684 6.30 -16.88 -30.63
CA VAL A 684 6.18 -16.99 -29.17
C VAL A 684 4.72 -16.79 -28.79
N THR A 685 4.16 -17.80 -28.13
CA THR A 685 2.89 -17.79 -27.40
C THR A 685 2.89 -16.71 -26.32
N SER A 686 2.02 -15.70 -26.47
CA SER A 686 1.77 -14.70 -25.43
C SER A 686 0.54 -15.08 -24.61
N ILE A 687 0.76 -15.42 -23.35
CA ILE A 687 -0.27 -15.41 -22.30
C ILE A 687 -0.45 -13.95 -21.89
N ILE A 688 -1.63 -13.38 -22.17
CA ILE A 688 -2.01 -12.03 -21.73
C ILE A 688 -3.13 -12.17 -20.70
N SER A 689 -2.76 -12.06 -19.42
CA SER A 689 -3.65 -11.58 -18.36
C SER A 689 -3.25 -10.14 -18.10
N GLY A 690 -4.05 -9.20 -18.60
CA GLY A 690 -3.87 -7.77 -18.40
C GLY A 690 -5.15 -7.14 -17.89
N THR A 691 -5.19 -6.83 -16.60
CA THR A 691 -6.10 -5.85 -15.99
C THR A 691 -5.69 -4.45 -16.46
N LEU A 692 -6.43 -3.89 -17.41
CA LEU A 692 -6.32 -2.50 -17.85
C LEU A 692 -7.20 -1.61 -16.96
N THR A 693 -6.56 -0.78 -16.14
CA THR A 693 -7.17 0.42 -15.55
C THR A 693 -6.55 1.63 -16.23
N ASP A 694 -7.29 2.24 -17.17
CA ASP A 694 -6.90 3.49 -17.82
C ASP A 694 -7.15 4.68 -16.89
N PHE A 695 -6.11 5.48 -16.67
CA PHE A 695 -6.18 6.81 -16.07
C PHE A 695 -6.38 7.85 -17.17
N ALA A 696 -7.48 8.61 -17.09
CA ALA A 696 -7.67 9.80 -17.91
C ALA A 696 -6.77 10.96 -17.40
N PRO A 697 -6.22 11.81 -18.29
CA PRO A 697 -5.40 12.96 -17.89
C PRO A 697 -6.27 14.14 -17.43
N VAL A 698 -5.96 14.69 -16.25
CA VAL A 698 -6.58 15.91 -15.72
C VAL A 698 -5.96 17.13 -16.41
N ALA A 699 -6.80 17.88 -17.14
CA ALA A 699 -6.45 19.18 -17.69
C ALA A 699 -6.34 20.24 -16.57
N ARG A 700 -5.21 20.97 -16.54
CA ARG A 700 -5.00 22.15 -15.70
C ARG A 700 -5.75 23.35 -16.28
N GLN A 701 -6.51 24.06 -15.45
CA GLN A 701 -6.98 25.43 -15.73
C GLN A 701 -6.30 26.43 -14.78
N PRO A 702 -6.15 27.71 -15.21
CA PRO A 702 -5.19 28.65 -14.62
C PRO A 702 -5.74 29.44 -13.43
N GLU A 703 -4.79 29.89 -12.61
CA GLU A 703 -4.95 30.80 -11.48
C GLU A 703 -5.60 32.14 -11.89
N GLN A 704 -6.58 32.60 -11.11
CA GLN A 704 -6.95 34.02 -11.05
C GLN A 704 -6.71 34.55 -9.64
N GLN A 705 -5.73 35.44 -9.55
CA GLN A 705 -5.47 36.33 -8.42
C GLN A 705 -6.59 37.37 -8.32
N HIS A 706 -7.10 37.64 -7.11
CA HIS A 706 -7.80 38.88 -6.81
C HIS A 706 -7.30 39.47 -5.49
N GLN A 707 -7.05 40.78 -5.58
CA GLN A 707 -6.36 41.65 -4.64
C GLN A 707 -7.16 41.97 -3.38
N GLN A 708 -6.37 42.19 -2.32
CA GLN A 708 -6.70 42.80 -1.04
C GLN A 708 -7.43 44.14 -1.17
N GLN A 709 -8.32 44.40 -0.20
CA GLN A 709 -8.54 45.73 0.37
C GLN A 709 -8.96 45.58 1.85
N ASP A 710 -8.07 46.01 2.75
CA ASP A 710 -8.40 46.46 4.11
C ASP A 710 -9.05 47.86 4.05
N PRO A 711 -9.91 48.24 5.01
CA PRO A 711 -9.39 49.08 6.11
C PRO A 711 -10.02 48.84 7.50
N SER A 712 -9.15 48.63 8.48
CA SER A 712 -8.92 49.43 9.70
C SER A 712 -10.09 50.09 10.49
N VAL A 713 -10.14 49.71 11.77
CA VAL A 713 -10.10 50.55 12.99
C VAL A 713 -11.40 51.10 13.61
N ALA A 714 -11.42 51.01 14.95
CA ALA A 714 -12.25 51.67 15.98
C ALA A 714 -13.61 51.00 16.29
N ASP A 715 -14.09 50.89 17.53
CA ASP A 715 -13.65 51.17 18.90
C ASP A 715 -14.83 50.78 19.82
N SER A 716 -14.57 50.59 21.11
CA SER A 716 -15.48 50.73 22.26
C SER A 716 -16.51 49.62 22.61
N SER A 717 -16.18 48.98 23.74
CA SER A 717 -16.93 48.84 25.01
C SER A 717 -18.28 48.11 25.10
N ASP A 718 -18.26 47.08 25.96
CA ASP A 718 -19.14 46.83 27.13
C ASP A 718 -20.62 47.24 27.07
N GLU A 719 -21.52 46.27 27.24
CA GLU A 719 -22.44 46.26 28.39
C GLU A 719 -23.18 44.91 28.55
N GLU A 720 -23.58 44.69 29.80
CA GLU A 720 -24.07 43.49 30.46
C GLU A 720 -25.53 43.10 30.16
N GLN A 721 -25.84 41.83 30.46
CA GLN A 721 -27.10 41.26 31.01
C GLN A 721 -28.40 41.52 30.21
N ASP A 722 -29.20 40.49 29.88
CA ASP A 722 -30.04 39.89 30.91
C ASP A 722 -30.59 38.48 30.56
N VAL A 723 -30.97 37.80 31.63
CA VAL A 723 -31.47 36.44 31.76
C VAL A 723 -32.89 36.28 31.19
N GLN A 724 -33.17 35.19 30.46
CA GLN A 724 -34.45 34.49 30.62
C GLN A 724 -34.42 33.00 30.25
N VAL A 725 -35.07 32.25 31.13
CA VAL A 725 -35.19 30.81 31.31
C VAL A 725 -36.30 30.23 30.43
N ALA A 726 -36.08 29.06 29.80
CA ALA A 726 -37.13 28.05 29.60
C ALA A 726 -36.60 26.67 29.13
N GLN A 727 -36.63 25.72 30.07
CA GLN A 727 -37.17 24.35 29.97
C GLN A 727 -36.55 23.32 29.00
N SER A 728 -35.69 22.50 29.59
CA SER A 728 -35.27 21.16 29.16
C SER A 728 -36.28 20.10 29.63
N THR A 729 -36.67 19.18 28.74
CA THR A 729 -37.46 17.99 29.06
C THR A 729 -36.54 16.80 29.32
N PHE A 730 -36.38 16.46 30.60
CA PHE A 730 -35.66 15.25 31.06
C PHE A 730 -36.62 14.07 31.14
N VAL A 731 -36.27 12.96 30.50
CA VAL A 731 -36.91 11.65 30.68
C VAL A 731 -36.17 10.88 31.78
N ARG A 732 -36.94 10.36 32.74
CA ARG A 732 -36.50 9.73 33.99
C ARG A 732 -36.24 8.22 33.78
N PRO A 733 -35.13 7.65 34.28
CA PRO A 733 -34.93 6.20 34.30
C PRO A 733 -35.56 5.56 35.54
N GLN A 734 -36.07 4.34 35.37
CA GLN A 734 -36.72 3.51 36.40
C GLN A 734 -35.70 2.57 37.05
N PRO A 735 -35.73 2.35 38.39
CA PRO A 735 -34.70 1.60 39.12
C PRO A 735 -34.90 0.07 39.10
N PRO A 736 -33.85 -0.73 39.40
CA PRO A 736 -33.90 -2.19 39.41
C PRO A 736 -34.48 -2.73 40.72
N ALA A 737 -35.31 -3.77 40.63
CA ALA A 737 -35.83 -4.49 41.79
C ALA A 737 -34.92 -5.67 42.15
N LEU A 738 -34.73 -5.81 43.47
CA LEU A 738 -33.91 -6.79 44.17
C LEU A 738 -34.46 -8.23 44.10
N SER A 739 -33.53 -9.16 44.18
CA SER A 739 -33.60 -10.63 44.37
C SER A 739 -34.39 -11.13 45.58
N VAL A 740 -34.77 -12.43 45.57
CA VAL A 740 -34.83 -13.47 46.66
C VAL A 740 -36.02 -14.46 46.41
N PRO A 741 -36.01 -15.76 46.80
CA PRO A 741 -35.08 -16.89 46.60
C PRO A 741 -35.79 -18.17 46.03
N VAL A 742 -35.05 -19.28 45.90
CA VAL A 742 -35.52 -20.65 45.53
C VAL A 742 -36.49 -21.26 46.56
N PRO A 743 -37.43 -22.15 46.15
CA PRO A 743 -37.47 -23.47 46.78
C PRO A 743 -37.69 -24.66 45.82
N MET A 744 -37.39 -25.83 46.40
CA MET A 744 -37.31 -27.22 45.93
C MET A 744 -38.55 -27.84 45.26
N ASP A 745 -38.25 -28.91 44.51
CA ASP A 745 -38.95 -30.20 44.31
C ASP A 745 -40.46 -30.22 44.02
N THR A 746 -40.83 -30.88 42.91
CA THR A 746 -41.73 -32.05 42.94
C THR A 746 -41.81 -32.73 41.55
N ASP A 747 -41.68 -34.06 41.59
CA ASP A 747 -42.09 -35.02 40.57
C ASP A 747 -43.56 -34.88 40.15
N SER A 748 -43.89 -35.07 38.87
CA SER A 748 -45.02 -35.84 38.30
C SER A 748 -45.15 -35.52 36.80
N ASP A 749 -45.02 -36.47 35.88
CA ASP A 749 -45.89 -37.61 35.54
C ASP A 749 -47.03 -37.22 34.58
N ASP A 750 -47.07 -37.96 33.46
CA ASP A 750 -48.11 -38.17 32.47
C ASP A 750 -48.72 -37.03 31.63
N GLY A 751 -48.90 -37.32 30.34
CA GLY A 751 -49.98 -36.73 29.53
C GLY A 751 -49.69 -36.60 28.04
N ASP A 752 -49.84 -37.70 27.30
CA ASP A 752 -50.12 -37.71 25.87
C ASP A 752 -51.28 -36.75 25.53
N GLU A 753 -51.21 -36.02 24.40
CA GLU A 753 -52.40 -35.76 23.58
C GLU A 753 -52.02 -35.22 22.19
N ASP A 754 -52.55 -35.93 21.19
CA ASP A 754 -52.47 -35.70 19.75
C ASP A 754 -53.11 -34.36 19.36
N ALA A 755 -52.46 -33.61 18.47
CA ALA A 755 -53.06 -32.45 17.81
C ALA A 755 -53.20 -32.72 16.30
N GLU A 756 -54.42 -33.09 15.91
CA GLU A 756 -54.92 -33.18 14.55
C GLU A 756 -54.86 -31.82 13.82
N LEU A 757 -54.52 -31.88 12.53
CA LEU A 757 -54.53 -30.76 11.59
C LEU A 757 -55.95 -30.55 11.04
N PRO A 758 -56.46 -29.31 10.92
CA PRO A 758 -57.76 -29.07 10.30
C PRO A 758 -57.69 -29.08 8.77
N GLU A 759 -58.61 -29.86 8.17
CA GLU A 759 -58.98 -29.87 6.76
C GLU A 759 -59.55 -28.50 6.35
N ILE A 760 -59.09 -27.96 5.22
CA ILE A 760 -59.66 -26.77 4.59
C ILE A 760 -60.66 -27.22 3.53
N ASN A 761 -61.92 -26.88 3.77
CA ASN A 761 -63.06 -27.13 2.91
C ASN A 761 -63.07 -26.15 1.72
N LEU A 762 -63.38 -26.67 0.53
CA LEU A 762 -63.59 -25.95 -0.73
C LEU A 762 -65.10 -25.84 -0.99
N GLU A 763 -65.65 -24.62 -0.92
CA GLU A 763 -66.94 -24.22 -1.50
C GLU A 763 -66.67 -22.81 -2.07
N ASP A 764 -66.62 -22.62 -3.39
CA ASP A 764 -67.74 -22.41 -4.32
C ASP A 764 -68.71 -21.32 -3.84
N ASP A 765 -68.67 -20.16 -4.50
CA ASP A 765 -69.81 -19.25 -4.65
C ASP A 765 -69.60 -18.43 -5.93
N ASP A 766 -70.36 -18.82 -6.96
CA ASP A 766 -70.79 -17.98 -8.07
C ASP A 766 -71.83 -16.96 -7.54
N ASP A 767 -71.84 -15.74 -8.07
CA ASP A 767 -73.04 -15.11 -8.68
C ASP A 767 -72.86 -13.59 -8.90
N GLU A 768 -72.95 -13.24 -10.19
CA GLU A 768 -73.81 -12.24 -10.81
C GLU A 768 -73.82 -10.75 -10.39
N ASP A 769 -73.62 -9.94 -11.44
CA ASP A 769 -74.36 -8.73 -11.86
C ASP A 769 -74.29 -7.43 -11.02
N SER A 770 -73.77 -6.36 -11.64
CA SER A 770 -74.59 -5.25 -12.20
C SER A 770 -73.72 -4.03 -12.59
N ASP A 771 -74.08 -3.42 -13.74
CA ASP A 771 -73.72 -2.12 -14.35
C ASP A 771 -72.38 -1.91 -15.08
#